data_AF-A0A0N0DAU1-F1
#
_entry.id   AF-A0A0N0DAU1-F1
#
_cell.length_a   1.000
_cell.length_b   1.000
_cell.length_c   1.000
_cell.angle_alpha   90.00
_cell.angle_beta   90.00
_cell.angle_gamma   90.00
#
_symmetry.space_group_name_H-M   'P 1'
#
loop_
_entity.id
_entity.type
_entity.pdbx_description
1 polymer ?
#
loop_
_entity_poly.entity_id
_entity_poly.type
_entity_poly.pdbx_seq_one_letter_code
_entity_poly.pdbx_strand_id
1 'polypeptide(L)'
;MYLANWTSVFALWATAAAATAGPKCNNPSRYMTIDTSNGPVTGHLADNSPCVVEYLGVPYAKPPVDELRFAPPMRITSYSKKPFKAAKFGYDCPLSPSKKVDYPDITPQAQRIVSYFASAAGTPQSEDCLTLNIWSKATSNSARANKPVLVFFYGGRFAIGNTNSPFYNGKYFADAEDIVVITVNYRTNIFGFPGAPDGKQNLGLRDQRAAVEWIRDNIWRFGGNPSKITIAGQSSGGVAVDYWTYAYRKDPIVNGIIAPSGNAFSFPVNAASVQEKNWNSAVSAVGCGTARDVMACMRKADWQDIKNATAAIRPASSSSVLRSIPPFYPKPDGEIVFSDYVSLTKAGSFAKVPVLFSHNNNEDGYYRIPAYGNGVTPTDAQVKLFLLESFTCPVSHQAKARKDHQVSSWAYRYMADWDNTRLFPTSGAYHGVDLHMIFGASGDVSGIAPSASQKQLTKMMQHAWFSFSDNPVSGLTQLGWPKFDPNRKTLIELGYRMSNTLEKISPKLTPVYLPTITVSGVELPTNSMDCGSETKDTTKAQPHDNLRLIRRQNVIQELIDTEMAFLRDMRILLLVYKGTADACPALDPLTIQIIFRNISYIVSAHTAFQSQLKKSVASSCYPRQNEAPILQNRSTTALDHRIYMQVSEADDQATRVGRAFKFHIGNMAIVLEEFLKNHDQVTERLAVIRQDPMILYWLEQCKDVTQHLTYAWDLDSLLIKPVQRVTRYPLLISELLRHTPPDHPDRKNLQEAKDLLNILLFEINTKTVTARVPQTQAVAKTRGFETTPKIAKASKKSKTKCSGMQTLRKSMTKIRGWSHRVGRGGDKPYINYHRNFSSMLDNISGNSTMSDSKFFIRQQWSQSVPDLFRISRI
;
A
#
# COMPACT_ATOMS: atom_id res chain seq x y z
N MET A 1 -49.06 -13.30 -30.16
CA MET A 1 -48.85 -14.63 -30.80
C MET A 1 -48.23 -14.39 -32.16
N TYR A 2 -47.17 -15.08 -32.61
CA TYR A 2 -46.26 -16.00 -31.92
C TYR A 2 -44.85 -15.89 -32.55
N LEU A 3 -43.81 -16.07 -31.72
CA LEU A 3 -42.36 -16.25 -31.97
C LEU A 3 -41.80 -16.34 -33.41
N ALA A 4 -40.68 -15.64 -33.68
CA ALA A 4 -39.41 -16.29 -34.09
C ALA A 4 -38.17 -15.33 -34.09
N ASN A 5 -37.04 -15.88 -33.62
CA ASN A 5 -35.63 -15.62 -33.99
C ASN A 5 -35.09 -14.18 -34.17
N TRP A 6 -34.51 -13.63 -33.09
CA TRP A 6 -33.35 -12.72 -33.14
C TRP A 6 -32.11 -13.43 -32.59
N THR A 7 -31.31 -14.07 -33.45
CA THR A 7 -30.09 -14.80 -33.04
C THR A 7 -28.96 -14.66 -34.08
N SER A 8 -28.33 -13.49 -34.15
CA SER A 8 -27.03 -13.28 -34.81
C SER A 8 -26.35 -11.99 -34.31
N VAL A 9 -25.02 -12.04 -34.18
CA VAL A 9 -24.07 -11.06 -33.60
C VAL A 9 -23.75 -11.27 -32.10
N PHE A 10 -23.01 -12.35 -31.79
CA PHE A 10 -22.12 -12.43 -30.60
C PHE A 10 -21.04 -13.53 -30.79
N ALA A 11 -20.05 -13.26 -31.64
CA ALA A 11 -18.89 -14.15 -31.82
C ALA A 11 -17.66 -13.39 -32.34
N LEU A 12 -16.83 -12.84 -31.42
CA LEU A 12 -15.37 -12.56 -31.56
C LEU A 12 -14.85 -11.64 -30.44
N TRP A 13 -14.67 -12.18 -29.23
CA TRP A 13 -13.82 -11.57 -28.18
C TRP A 13 -12.98 -12.65 -27.48
N ALA A 14 -12.16 -13.34 -28.27
CA ALA A 14 -11.15 -14.28 -27.77
C ALA A 14 -9.76 -13.62 -27.81
N THR A 15 -9.11 -13.56 -26.64
CA THR A 15 -7.66 -13.36 -26.47
C THR A 15 -6.98 -12.27 -27.31
N ALA A 16 -7.14 -11.01 -26.89
CA ALA A 16 -6.11 -9.99 -27.09
C ALA A 16 -5.66 -9.46 -25.71
N ALA A 17 -4.87 -10.26 -25.00
CA ALA A 17 -4.10 -9.78 -23.84
C ALA A 17 -2.92 -8.93 -24.32
N ALA A 18 -3.22 -7.83 -25.00
CA ALA A 18 -2.25 -6.84 -25.40
C ALA A 18 -1.67 -6.22 -24.12
N ALA A 19 -0.42 -6.58 -23.80
CA ALA A 19 0.38 -5.74 -22.93
C ALA A 19 0.45 -4.36 -23.59
N THR A 20 -0.26 -3.38 -23.02
CA THR A 20 -0.27 -2.01 -23.50
C THR A 20 1.13 -1.44 -23.34
N ALA A 21 1.91 -1.53 -24.41
CA ALA A 21 3.23 -0.93 -24.46
C ALA A 21 3.09 0.56 -24.16
N GLY A 22 3.72 1.02 -23.07
CA GLY A 22 3.65 2.41 -22.62
C GLY A 22 3.99 3.36 -23.77
N PRO A 23 3.36 4.55 -23.82
CA PRO A 23 3.37 5.40 -25.00
C PRO A 23 4.79 5.69 -25.48
N LYS A 24 5.04 5.44 -26.77
CA LYS A 24 6.39 5.44 -27.35
C LYS A 24 7.10 6.78 -27.13
N CYS A 25 8.36 6.67 -26.74
CA CYS A 25 9.25 7.77 -26.41
C CYS A 25 9.67 8.54 -27.67
N ASN A 26 9.13 9.75 -27.84
CA ASN A 26 9.27 10.56 -29.05
C ASN A 26 10.22 11.74 -28.83
N ASN A 27 11.52 11.49 -28.99
CA ASN A 27 12.62 12.47 -28.95
C ASN A 27 12.49 13.54 -27.82
N PRO A 28 12.76 13.17 -26.55
CA PRO A 28 12.59 14.08 -25.42
C PRO A 28 13.50 15.32 -25.48
N SER A 29 14.59 15.32 -26.27
CA SER A 29 15.46 16.50 -26.46
C SER A 29 14.68 17.74 -26.93
N ARG A 30 13.65 17.55 -27.78
CA ARG A 30 12.78 18.63 -28.28
C ARG A 30 12.06 19.41 -27.17
N TYR A 31 11.87 18.79 -26.00
CA TYR A 31 11.16 19.40 -24.88
C TYR A 31 12.10 19.91 -23.79
N MET A 32 13.42 19.74 -23.90
CA MET A 32 14.34 20.13 -22.82
C MET A 32 14.36 21.64 -22.51
N THR A 33 14.05 22.50 -23.48
CA THR A 33 13.82 23.94 -23.24
C THR A 33 12.46 24.34 -23.83
N ILE A 34 11.65 25.03 -23.03
CA ILE A 34 10.27 25.44 -23.35
C ILE A 34 10.11 26.94 -23.13
N ASP A 35 9.78 27.71 -24.17
CA ASP A 35 9.51 29.14 -24.08
C ASP A 35 8.14 29.42 -23.44
N THR A 36 8.05 29.74 -22.15
CA THR A 36 6.76 30.08 -21.51
C THR A 36 6.38 31.54 -21.80
N SER A 37 5.19 31.96 -21.36
CA SER A 37 4.76 33.37 -21.36
C SER A 37 5.69 34.30 -20.57
N ASN A 38 6.60 33.74 -19.75
CA ASN A 38 7.61 34.47 -18.98
C ASN A 38 9.04 34.23 -19.50
N GLY A 39 9.21 33.49 -20.60
CA GLY A 39 10.50 33.19 -21.22
C GLY A 39 10.93 31.71 -21.11
N PRO A 40 12.09 31.35 -21.66
CA PRO A 40 12.56 29.97 -21.72
C PRO A 40 12.82 29.33 -20.35
N VAL A 41 12.29 28.12 -20.17
CA VAL A 41 12.51 27.23 -19.04
C VAL A 41 13.23 25.97 -19.54
N THR A 42 14.41 25.68 -18.98
CA THR A 42 15.22 24.50 -19.34
C THR A 42 15.16 23.46 -18.23
N GLY A 43 14.58 22.29 -18.52
CA GLY A 43 14.49 21.13 -17.64
C GLY A 43 15.61 20.10 -17.90
N HIS A 44 15.38 18.85 -17.48
CA HIS A 44 16.27 17.70 -17.71
C HIS A 44 15.49 16.39 -17.86
N LEU A 45 16.17 15.29 -18.18
CA LEU A 45 15.57 13.95 -18.15
C LEU A 45 15.48 13.45 -16.70
N ALA A 46 14.45 12.65 -16.41
CA ALA A 46 14.24 12.07 -15.09
C ALA A 46 15.16 10.88 -14.80
N ASP A 47 15.78 10.87 -13.62
CA ASP A 47 16.62 9.76 -13.16
C ASP A 47 15.82 8.44 -13.11
N ASN A 48 16.34 7.41 -13.78
CA ASN A 48 15.69 6.11 -13.97
C ASN A 48 14.32 6.16 -14.68
N SER A 49 14.01 7.24 -15.40
CA SER A 49 12.80 7.37 -16.23
C SER A 49 13.10 8.21 -17.50
N PRO A 50 14.02 7.75 -18.38
CA PRO A 50 14.72 8.58 -19.40
C PRO A 50 13.84 9.16 -20.52
N CYS A 51 12.53 8.91 -20.49
CA CYS A 51 11.56 9.47 -21.44
C CYS A 51 10.66 10.56 -20.82
N VAL A 52 10.75 10.77 -19.50
CA VAL A 52 10.12 11.88 -18.77
C VAL A 52 11.10 13.05 -18.73
N VAL A 53 10.61 14.24 -19.10
CA VAL A 53 11.30 15.51 -18.86
C VAL A 53 10.75 16.10 -17.56
N GLU A 54 11.67 16.47 -16.67
CA GLU A 54 11.40 17.14 -15.39
C GLU A 54 11.75 18.63 -15.51
N TYR A 55 10.86 19.48 -14.99
CA TYR A 55 11.08 20.92 -14.85
C TYR A 55 10.75 21.27 -13.41
N LEU A 56 11.76 21.31 -12.55
CA LEU A 56 11.62 21.46 -11.11
C LEU A 56 11.80 22.92 -10.69
N GLY A 57 11.03 23.39 -9.71
CA GLY A 57 11.16 24.72 -9.11
C GLY A 57 10.81 25.91 -10.02
N VAL A 58 9.94 25.73 -11.03
CA VAL A 58 9.54 26.78 -11.98
C VAL A 58 8.70 27.85 -11.27
N PRO A 59 9.10 29.14 -11.26
CA PRO A 59 8.29 30.20 -10.63
C PRO A 59 7.03 30.51 -11.44
N TYR A 60 5.88 30.56 -10.75
CA TYR A 60 4.58 30.93 -11.34
C TYR A 60 4.07 32.32 -10.88
N ALA A 61 4.64 32.85 -9.80
CA ALA A 61 4.37 34.17 -9.25
C ALA A 61 5.69 34.87 -8.90
N LYS A 62 5.65 36.14 -8.51
CA LYS A 62 6.82 36.81 -7.90
C LYS A 62 7.05 36.28 -6.48
N PRO A 63 8.30 36.30 -5.97
CA PRO A 63 8.59 35.94 -4.59
C PRO A 63 7.75 36.79 -3.60
N PRO A 64 7.04 36.18 -2.64
CA PRO A 64 6.15 36.86 -1.69
C PRO A 64 6.93 37.48 -0.51
N VAL A 65 8.07 38.12 -0.80
CA VAL A 65 8.98 38.77 0.14
C VAL A 65 8.70 40.27 0.26
N ASP A 66 9.34 40.94 1.22
CA ASP A 66 9.25 42.39 1.43
C ASP A 66 7.77 42.87 1.48
N GLU A 67 7.39 43.86 0.65
CA GLU A 67 6.02 44.36 0.54
C GLU A 67 5.00 43.34 -0.01
N LEU A 68 5.46 42.20 -0.54
CA LEU A 68 4.60 41.08 -0.95
C LEU A 68 4.38 40.06 0.17
N ARG A 69 5.08 40.18 1.31
CA ARG A 69 4.72 39.41 2.50
C ARG A 69 3.34 39.84 3.00
N PHE A 70 2.52 38.83 3.32
CA PHE A 70 1.10 38.96 3.64
C PHE A 70 0.23 39.63 2.53
N ALA A 71 0.73 39.73 1.30
CA ALA A 71 -0.04 40.19 0.14
C ALA A 71 -0.53 39.00 -0.73
N PRO A 72 -1.60 39.17 -1.53
CA PRO A 72 -1.94 38.24 -2.60
C PRO A 72 -0.78 38.01 -3.59
N PRO A 73 -0.67 36.82 -4.21
CA PRO A 73 0.40 36.54 -5.17
C PRO A 73 0.32 37.49 -6.37
N MET A 74 1.42 38.17 -6.67
CA MET A 74 1.54 38.99 -7.88
C MET A 74 2.11 38.16 -9.02
N ARG A 75 1.50 38.25 -10.21
CA ARG A 75 1.97 37.57 -11.42
C ARG A 75 3.42 37.97 -11.74
N ILE A 76 4.24 36.97 -12.08
CA ILE A 76 5.53 37.20 -12.72
C ILE A 76 5.29 37.58 -14.20
N THR A 77 6.02 38.57 -14.70
CA THR A 77 5.90 39.06 -16.08
C THR A 77 6.95 38.43 -16.99
N SER A 78 8.19 38.33 -16.51
CA SER A 78 9.31 37.67 -17.18
C SER A 78 10.22 37.03 -16.13
N TYR A 79 10.89 35.94 -16.50
CA TYR A 79 12.12 35.51 -15.84
C TYR A 79 13.24 36.52 -16.13
N SER A 80 14.42 36.32 -15.54
CA SER A 80 15.61 37.15 -15.81
C SER A 80 16.00 37.14 -17.30
N LYS A 81 16.99 37.95 -17.71
CA LYS A 81 17.55 37.98 -19.09
C LYS A 81 18.23 36.65 -19.55
N LYS A 82 18.09 35.55 -18.79
CA LYS A 82 18.62 34.21 -19.10
C LYS A 82 17.53 33.16 -18.84
N PRO A 83 17.52 32.03 -19.59
CA PRO A 83 16.60 30.92 -19.35
C PRO A 83 16.59 30.44 -17.89
N PHE A 84 15.41 30.12 -17.37
CA PHE A 84 15.28 29.56 -16.03
C PHE A 84 15.68 28.07 -16.03
N LYS A 85 16.69 27.70 -15.25
CA LYS A 85 17.18 26.31 -15.16
C LYS A 85 16.38 25.52 -14.12
N ALA A 86 15.30 24.89 -14.57
CA ALA A 86 14.37 24.11 -13.77
C ALA A 86 14.91 22.70 -13.43
N ALA A 87 16.05 22.64 -12.73
CA ALA A 87 16.80 21.41 -12.46
C ALA A 87 16.98 21.08 -10.97
N LYS A 88 16.22 21.74 -10.10
CA LYS A 88 16.11 21.46 -8.66
C LYS A 88 14.72 21.85 -8.19
N PHE A 89 14.18 21.15 -7.19
CA PHE A 89 12.97 21.62 -6.49
C PHE A 89 13.19 23.03 -5.95
N GLY A 90 12.14 23.85 -5.97
CA GLY A 90 12.14 25.14 -5.28
C GLY A 90 12.21 24.97 -3.75
N TYR A 91 12.46 26.06 -3.04
CA TYR A 91 12.45 26.06 -1.58
C TYR A 91 11.07 25.71 -1.03
N ASP A 92 11.03 24.99 0.08
CA ASP A 92 9.82 24.84 0.89
C ASP A 92 9.37 26.23 1.38
N CYS A 93 8.06 26.49 1.41
CA CYS A 93 7.55 27.68 2.10
C CYS A 93 7.86 27.59 3.61
N PRO A 94 8.00 28.72 4.33
CA PRO A 94 8.35 28.71 5.74
C PRO A 94 7.36 27.89 6.58
N LEU A 95 7.85 26.87 7.26
CA LEU A 95 7.04 25.97 8.07
C LEU A 95 7.80 25.48 9.29
N SER A 96 7.07 25.13 10.35
CA SER A 96 7.62 24.49 11.53
C SER A 96 7.39 22.97 11.42
N PRO A 97 8.44 22.15 11.22
CA PRO A 97 8.29 20.71 11.06
C PRO A 97 7.59 20.03 12.24
N SER A 98 6.91 18.92 11.98
CA SER A 98 6.38 18.11 13.08
C SER A 98 7.51 17.50 13.89
N LYS A 99 7.39 17.53 15.22
CA LYS A 99 8.33 16.86 16.12
C LYS A 99 8.32 15.35 15.88
N LYS A 100 9.48 14.70 15.98
CA LYS A 100 9.57 13.23 16.09
C LYS A 100 8.79 12.77 17.32
N VAL A 101 8.10 11.64 17.20
CA VAL A 101 7.41 10.96 18.29
C VAL A 101 7.86 9.51 18.32
N ASP A 102 8.34 9.06 19.48
CA ASP A 102 8.69 7.67 19.74
C ASP A 102 7.43 6.86 20.10
N TYR A 103 6.67 6.50 19.06
CA TYR A 103 5.42 5.75 19.16
C TYR A 103 5.68 4.24 19.38
N PRO A 104 4.87 3.53 20.19
CA PRO A 104 5.05 2.08 20.43
C PRO A 104 4.91 1.23 19.16
N ASP A 105 5.62 0.10 19.12
CA ASP A 105 5.56 -0.91 18.05
C ASP A 105 5.78 -0.36 16.61
N ILE A 106 6.52 0.75 16.48
CA ILE A 106 6.79 1.39 15.19
C ILE A 106 7.66 0.50 14.28
N THR A 107 7.37 0.45 12.99
CA THR A 107 8.16 -0.33 12.02
C THR A 107 9.47 0.39 11.66
N PRO A 108 10.53 -0.32 11.21
CA PRO A 108 11.81 0.30 10.86
C PRO A 108 11.69 1.41 9.80
N GLN A 109 10.79 1.25 8.82
CA GLN A 109 10.53 2.27 7.80
C GLN A 109 9.71 3.47 8.30
N ALA A 110 8.91 3.32 9.35
CA ALA A 110 7.89 4.29 9.73
C ALA A 110 8.46 5.69 10.01
N GLN A 111 9.62 5.77 10.66
CA GLN A 111 10.27 7.04 10.95
C GLN A 111 10.62 7.81 9.66
N ARG A 112 11.09 7.12 8.62
CA ARG A 112 11.35 7.74 7.30
C ARG A 112 10.06 8.26 6.68
N ILE A 113 9.02 7.42 6.69
CA ILE A 113 7.71 7.72 6.09
C ILE A 113 7.06 8.93 6.79
N VAL A 114 7.01 8.93 8.12
CA VAL A 114 6.48 10.03 8.94
C VAL A 114 7.31 11.30 8.76
N SER A 115 8.65 11.21 8.71
CA SER A 115 9.50 12.38 8.47
C SER A 115 9.23 13.06 7.13
N TYR A 116 8.99 12.32 6.04
CA TYR A 116 8.59 12.94 4.76
C TYR A 116 7.15 13.44 4.76
N PHE A 117 6.20 12.69 5.33
CA PHE A 117 4.79 13.06 5.34
C PHE A 117 4.51 14.30 6.21
N ALA A 118 5.28 14.49 7.28
CA ALA A 118 5.11 15.55 8.27
C ALA A 118 6.11 16.72 8.12
N SER A 119 6.71 16.87 6.93
CA SER A 119 7.71 17.89 6.54
C SER A 119 8.91 18.00 7.50
N ALA A 120 9.32 16.89 8.10
CA ALA A 120 10.44 16.76 9.03
C ALA A 120 11.66 16.03 8.41
N ALA A 121 11.84 16.17 7.09
CA ALA A 121 12.95 15.60 6.32
C ALA A 121 14.15 16.56 6.17
N GLY A 122 14.09 17.77 6.71
CA GLY A 122 15.20 18.75 6.69
C GLY A 122 15.37 19.49 5.37
N THR A 123 14.31 19.60 4.56
CA THR A 123 14.31 20.33 3.28
C THR A 123 14.50 21.84 3.46
N PRO A 124 15.29 22.53 2.59
CA PRO A 124 15.53 23.97 2.72
C PRO A 124 14.27 24.83 2.55
N GLN A 125 14.13 25.84 3.41
CA GLN A 125 13.00 26.77 3.41
C GLN A 125 13.41 28.17 2.94
N SER A 126 12.48 28.88 2.29
CA SER A 126 12.57 30.30 1.93
C SER A 126 11.17 30.89 1.78
N GLU A 127 11.00 32.19 1.97
CA GLU A 127 9.79 32.88 1.52
C GLU A 127 9.64 32.88 -0.01
N ASP A 128 10.76 32.83 -0.76
CA ASP A 128 10.75 32.59 -2.20
C ASP A 128 10.47 31.12 -2.52
N CYS A 129 9.20 30.74 -2.35
CA CYS A 129 8.73 29.36 -2.48
C CYS A 129 7.66 29.15 -3.56
N LEU A 130 7.12 30.22 -4.18
CA LEU A 130 5.97 30.17 -5.13
C LEU A 130 6.35 29.59 -6.50
N THR A 131 6.63 28.29 -6.46
CA THR A 131 7.17 27.48 -7.55
C THR A 131 6.34 26.22 -7.76
N LEU A 132 6.45 25.64 -8.95
CA LEU A 132 5.82 24.38 -9.31
C LEU A 132 6.82 23.45 -10.03
N ASN A 133 6.51 22.16 -10.02
CA ASN A 133 7.33 21.12 -10.63
C ASN A 133 6.49 20.38 -11.66
N ILE A 134 7.01 20.18 -12.87
CA ILE A 134 6.29 19.55 -14.00
C ILE A 134 7.03 18.28 -14.43
N TRP A 135 6.27 17.20 -14.65
CA TRP A 135 6.74 15.95 -15.25
C TRP A 135 5.91 15.64 -16.50
N SER A 136 6.57 15.49 -17.65
CA SER A 136 5.91 15.16 -18.92
C SER A 136 6.74 14.16 -19.73
N LYS A 137 6.17 12.99 -20.03
CA LYS A 137 6.77 12.02 -20.96
C LYS A 137 6.64 12.51 -22.40
N ALA A 138 7.72 12.46 -23.16
CA ALA A 138 7.71 12.86 -24.58
C ALA A 138 6.99 11.80 -25.44
N THR A 139 5.77 12.09 -25.88
CA THR A 139 4.90 11.17 -26.65
C THR A 139 4.32 11.85 -27.90
N SER A 140 3.49 11.14 -28.68
CA SER A 140 2.80 11.74 -29.83
C SER A 140 1.71 12.73 -29.43
N ASN A 141 1.18 12.65 -28.20
CA ASN A 141 0.24 13.63 -27.66
C ASN A 141 0.93 14.91 -27.18
N SER A 142 2.20 14.85 -26.75
CA SER A 142 3.00 16.04 -26.44
C SER A 142 3.08 17.00 -27.64
N ALA A 143 3.28 16.45 -28.85
CA ALA A 143 3.38 17.23 -30.08
C ALA A 143 2.06 17.88 -30.54
N ARG A 144 0.93 17.53 -29.91
CA ARG A 144 -0.42 18.07 -30.16
C ARG A 144 -1.00 18.81 -28.95
N ALA A 145 -0.22 19.01 -27.89
CA ALA A 145 -0.68 19.55 -26.61
C ALA A 145 -1.93 18.84 -26.05
N ASN A 146 -2.05 17.52 -26.22
CA ASN A 146 -3.31 16.79 -26.01
C ASN A 146 -3.36 15.89 -24.75
N LYS A 147 -2.31 15.85 -23.93
CA LYS A 147 -2.31 15.05 -22.69
C LYS A 147 -3.29 15.63 -21.65
N PRO A 148 -3.92 14.83 -20.78
CA PRO A 148 -4.49 15.35 -19.54
C PRO A 148 -3.43 16.01 -18.65
N VAL A 149 -3.86 16.94 -17.81
CA VAL A 149 -3.00 17.66 -16.86
C VAL A 149 -3.52 17.43 -15.44
N LEU A 150 -2.70 16.86 -14.56
CA LEU A 150 -3.00 16.69 -13.14
C LEU A 150 -2.18 17.71 -12.33
N VAL A 151 -2.86 18.58 -11.60
CA VAL A 151 -2.23 19.61 -10.74
C VAL A 151 -2.48 19.27 -9.28
N PHE A 152 -1.44 18.89 -8.54
CA PHE A 152 -1.55 18.40 -7.18
C PHE A 152 -1.10 19.41 -6.12
N PHE A 153 -1.97 19.59 -5.10
CA PHE A 153 -1.72 20.37 -3.89
C PHE A 153 -1.58 19.46 -2.66
N TYR A 154 -0.52 19.64 -1.89
CA TYR A 154 -0.20 18.78 -0.75
C TYR A 154 -1.14 18.95 0.47
N GLY A 155 -1.08 17.97 1.37
CA GLY A 155 -1.73 17.99 2.68
C GLY A 155 -0.98 18.85 3.71
N GLY A 156 -1.08 18.49 5.00
CA GLY A 156 -0.35 19.19 6.07
C GLY A 156 -1.16 20.23 6.86
N ARG A 157 -2.50 20.14 6.85
CA ARG A 157 -3.41 20.98 7.66
C ARG A 157 -3.25 22.48 7.39
N PHE A 158 -2.85 22.87 6.19
CA PHE A 158 -2.46 24.25 5.82
C PHE A 158 -1.30 24.87 6.63
N ALA A 159 -0.65 24.12 7.54
CA ALA A 159 0.40 24.62 8.43
C ALA A 159 1.81 24.13 8.04
N ILE A 160 1.89 22.94 7.45
CA ILE A 160 3.08 22.30 6.89
C ILE A 160 2.74 21.74 5.49
N GLY A 161 3.71 21.10 4.83
CA GLY A 161 3.59 20.58 3.46
C GLY A 161 4.60 21.26 2.52
N ASN A 162 5.08 20.51 1.52
CA ASN A 162 6.05 20.95 0.51
C ASN A 162 5.89 20.13 -0.78
N THR A 163 6.63 20.46 -1.84
CA THR A 163 6.71 19.61 -3.05
C THR A 163 7.94 18.71 -3.11
N ASN A 164 8.97 18.98 -2.30
CA ASN A 164 10.21 18.20 -2.26
C ASN A 164 10.09 16.97 -1.33
N SER A 165 9.22 16.03 -1.71
CA SER A 165 8.93 14.82 -0.94
C SER A 165 8.64 13.62 -1.86
N PRO A 166 9.12 12.41 -1.53
CA PRO A 166 8.92 11.23 -2.38
C PRO A 166 7.45 10.81 -2.52
N PHE A 167 6.55 11.26 -1.64
CA PHE A 167 5.11 10.91 -1.73
C PHE A 167 4.43 11.34 -3.03
N TYR A 168 4.94 12.38 -3.70
CA TYR A 168 4.35 12.96 -4.91
C TYR A 168 5.42 13.38 -5.94
N ASN A 169 6.47 12.57 -6.07
CA ASN A 169 7.35 12.67 -7.25
C ASN A 169 6.56 12.25 -8.49
N GLY A 170 6.29 13.19 -9.40
CA GLY A 170 5.45 12.96 -10.57
C GLY A 170 6.03 11.98 -11.61
N LYS A 171 7.33 11.68 -11.57
CA LYS A 171 8.01 10.97 -12.68
C LYS A 171 7.46 9.57 -12.96
N TYR A 172 7.13 8.78 -11.94
CA TYR A 172 6.66 7.40 -12.16
C TYR A 172 5.24 7.36 -12.72
N PHE A 173 4.39 8.35 -12.39
CA PHE A 173 3.05 8.46 -12.95
C PHE A 173 3.10 9.04 -14.37
N ALA A 174 3.93 10.05 -14.61
CA ALA A 174 4.20 10.56 -15.96
C ALA A 174 4.88 9.53 -16.88
N ASP A 175 5.64 8.56 -16.34
CA ASP A 175 6.19 7.46 -17.13
C ASP A 175 5.15 6.36 -17.43
N ALA A 176 4.29 6.04 -16.45
CA ALA A 176 3.28 5.00 -16.57
C ALA A 176 2.14 5.34 -17.55
N GLU A 177 1.64 6.59 -17.51
CA GLU A 177 0.46 7.03 -18.25
C GLU A 177 0.77 8.25 -19.14
N ASP A 178 -0.03 8.51 -20.18
CA ASP A 178 0.23 9.60 -21.13
C ASP A 178 -0.23 10.99 -20.62
N ILE A 179 0.19 11.35 -19.41
CA ILE A 179 -0.25 12.50 -18.63
C ILE A 179 0.85 13.58 -18.52
N VAL A 180 0.48 14.79 -18.10
CA VAL A 180 1.39 15.76 -17.48
C VAL A 180 1.04 15.87 -15.99
N VAL A 181 2.02 15.60 -15.12
CA VAL A 181 1.85 15.71 -13.67
C VAL A 181 2.53 16.98 -13.17
N ILE A 182 1.85 17.72 -12.31
CA ILE A 182 2.35 18.97 -11.71
C ILE A 182 2.16 18.93 -10.20
N THR A 183 3.16 19.36 -9.43
CA THR A 183 3.01 19.65 -7.99
C THR A 183 3.33 21.12 -7.71
N VAL A 184 2.60 21.75 -6.80
CA VAL A 184 2.66 23.21 -6.57
C VAL A 184 2.95 23.54 -5.11
N ASN A 185 3.98 24.36 -4.86
CA ASN A 185 4.19 25.02 -3.57
C ASN A 185 3.24 26.21 -3.41
N TYR A 186 2.66 26.36 -2.23
CA TYR A 186 1.80 27.47 -1.83
C TYR A 186 2.04 27.83 -0.35
N ARG A 187 1.82 29.09 0.04
CA ARG A 187 2.14 29.53 1.41
C ARG A 187 1.25 28.84 2.46
N THR A 188 1.87 28.47 3.58
CA THR A 188 1.26 27.78 4.72
C THR A 188 1.35 28.65 6.00
N ASN A 189 0.70 28.20 7.07
CA ASN A 189 0.63 28.86 8.39
C ASN A 189 0.41 30.38 8.30
N ILE A 190 1.09 31.22 9.09
CA ILE A 190 0.87 32.67 9.11
C ILE A 190 1.16 33.33 7.74
N PHE A 191 2.13 32.81 6.98
CA PHE A 191 2.49 33.37 5.66
C PHE A 191 1.38 33.17 4.61
N GLY A 192 0.62 32.07 4.70
CA GLY A 192 -0.51 31.78 3.82
C GLY A 192 -1.89 32.18 4.38
N PHE A 193 -2.01 32.22 5.71
CA PHE A 193 -3.27 32.34 6.44
C PHE A 193 -3.09 33.23 7.69
N PRO A 194 -2.73 34.52 7.50
CA PRO A 194 -2.26 35.37 8.60
C PRO A 194 -3.30 35.65 9.69
N GLY A 195 -4.60 35.65 9.36
CA GLY A 195 -5.66 35.95 10.32
C GLY A 195 -5.84 37.44 10.63
N ALA A 196 -4.89 38.29 10.21
CA ALA A 196 -4.86 39.76 10.37
C ALA A 196 -6.23 40.44 10.13
N PRO A 197 -6.58 41.52 10.86
CA PRO A 197 -7.86 42.21 10.67
C PRO A 197 -8.05 42.76 9.24
N ASP A 198 -7.19 43.68 8.82
CA ASP A 198 -7.37 44.49 7.59
C ASP A 198 -6.71 43.89 6.33
N GLY A 199 -6.08 42.72 6.46
CA GLY A 199 -5.39 42.04 5.37
C GLY A 199 -6.33 41.23 4.46
N LYS A 200 -5.95 41.05 3.18
CA LYS A 200 -6.58 40.01 2.34
C LYS A 200 -6.24 38.62 2.90
N GLN A 201 -7.26 37.79 3.05
CA GLN A 201 -7.14 36.46 3.68
C GLN A 201 -6.89 35.36 2.65
N ASN A 202 -6.63 34.15 3.15
CA ASN A 202 -6.52 32.92 2.36
C ASN A 202 -5.47 33.01 1.23
N LEU A 203 -4.35 33.66 1.51
CA LEU A 203 -3.26 33.89 0.56
C LEU A 203 -2.73 32.57 -0.02
N GLY A 204 -2.61 31.53 0.80
CA GLY A 204 -2.23 30.19 0.35
C GLY A 204 -3.20 29.56 -0.66
N LEU A 205 -4.49 29.89 -0.62
CA LEU A 205 -5.46 29.46 -1.65
C LEU A 205 -5.40 30.34 -2.91
N ARG A 206 -5.07 31.62 -2.75
CA ARG A 206 -4.83 32.55 -3.88
C ARG A 206 -3.57 32.16 -4.64
N ASP A 207 -2.53 31.69 -3.95
CA ASP A 207 -1.30 31.11 -4.53
C ASP A 207 -1.62 29.93 -5.45
N GLN A 208 -2.46 29.00 -4.97
CA GLN A 208 -2.91 27.85 -5.77
C GLN A 208 -3.70 28.28 -7.02
N ARG A 209 -4.59 29.28 -6.91
CA ARG A 209 -5.30 29.87 -8.07
C ARG A 209 -4.35 30.51 -9.07
N ALA A 210 -3.35 31.28 -8.59
CA ALA A 210 -2.35 31.90 -9.45
C ALA A 210 -1.50 30.86 -10.20
N ALA A 211 -1.14 29.74 -9.55
CA ALA A 211 -0.47 28.62 -10.20
C ALA A 211 -1.32 28.00 -11.33
N VAL A 212 -2.62 27.76 -11.10
CA VAL A 212 -3.51 27.18 -12.13
C VAL A 212 -3.78 28.14 -13.28
N GLU A 213 -3.83 29.45 -13.04
CA GLU A 213 -3.84 30.45 -14.12
C GLU A 213 -2.55 30.41 -14.94
N TRP A 214 -1.38 30.34 -14.30
CA TRP A 214 -0.10 30.18 -15.00
C TRP A 214 -0.05 28.87 -15.82
N ILE A 215 -0.55 27.76 -15.25
CA ILE A 215 -0.62 26.45 -15.91
C ILE A 215 -1.54 26.53 -17.13
N ARG A 216 -2.75 27.08 -17.01
CA ARG A 216 -3.68 27.28 -18.14
C ARG A 216 -3.02 27.99 -19.32
N ASP A 217 -2.26 29.05 -19.03
CA ASP A 217 -1.66 29.90 -20.06
C ASP A 217 -0.43 29.26 -20.74
N ASN A 218 0.19 28.24 -20.11
CA ASN A 218 1.49 27.69 -20.54
C ASN A 218 1.53 26.18 -20.84
N ILE A 219 0.63 25.36 -20.29
CA ILE A 219 0.84 23.91 -20.20
C ILE A 219 0.85 23.19 -21.55
N TRP A 220 0.23 23.78 -22.57
CA TRP A 220 0.26 23.31 -23.96
C TRP A 220 1.67 23.16 -24.50
N ARG A 221 2.61 24.00 -24.05
CA ARG A 221 4.02 23.95 -24.47
C ARG A 221 4.77 22.76 -23.87
N PHE A 222 4.33 22.27 -22.71
CA PHE A 222 4.83 21.06 -22.06
C PHE A 222 4.08 19.78 -22.53
N GLY A 223 3.16 19.93 -23.49
CA GLY A 223 2.38 18.84 -24.09
C GLY A 223 1.01 18.57 -23.44
N GLY A 224 0.61 19.35 -22.42
CA GLY A 224 -0.66 19.19 -21.70
C GLY A 224 -1.79 20.03 -22.29
N ASN A 225 -3.01 19.49 -22.28
CA ASN A 225 -4.18 20.17 -22.82
C ASN A 225 -4.77 21.14 -21.78
N PRO A 226 -4.82 22.47 -22.03
CA PRO A 226 -5.38 23.44 -21.08
C PRO A 226 -6.91 23.30 -20.91
N SER A 227 -7.57 22.50 -21.74
CA SER A 227 -8.98 22.08 -21.61
C SER A 227 -9.15 20.66 -21.03
N LYS A 228 -8.08 20.09 -20.44
CA LYS A 228 -8.10 18.86 -19.62
C LYS A 228 -7.33 19.05 -18.30
N ILE A 229 -7.51 20.20 -17.63
CA ILE A 229 -6.87 20.46 -16.34
C ILE A 229 -7.72 19.85 -15.22
N THR A 230 -7.15 18.92 -14.47
CA THR A 230 -7.72 18.36 -13.26
C THR A 230 -6.90 18.82 -12.06
N ILE A 231 -7.51 19.50 -11.09
CA ILE A 231 -6.86 19.79 -9.81
C ILE A 231 -7.14 18.65 -8.83
N ALA A 232 -6.11 18.30 -8.07
CA ALA A 232 -6.17 17.29 -7.04
C ALA A 232 -5.50 17.80 -5.76
N GLY A 233 -5.92 17.27 -4.62
CA GLY A 233 -5.19 17.50 -3.38
C GLY A 233 -5.62 16.54 -2.28
N GLN A 234 -4.72 16.30 -1.33
CA GLN A 234 -4.95 15.36 -0.24
C GLN A 234 -5.03 16.09 1.10
N SER A 235 -5.86 15.62 2.04
CA SER A 235 -6.04 16.26 3.35
C SER A 235 -6.49 17.73 3.17
N SER A 236 -5.78 18.70 3.74
CA SER A 236 -6.00 20.13 3.47
C SER A 236 -5.96 20.51 1.99
N GLY A 237 -5.17 19.83 1.15
CA GLY A 237 -5.22 20.02 -0.30
C GLY A 237 -6.55 19.58 -0.90
N GLY A 238 -7.16 18.51 -0.35
CA GLY A 238 -8.51 18.04 -0.74
C GLY A 238 -9.59 19.04 -0.33
N VAL A 239 -9.48 19.59 0.88
CA VAL A 239 -10.32 20.71 1.34
C VAL A 239 -10.18 21.92 0.40
N ALA A 240 -8.95 22.26 -0.02
CA ALA A 240 -8.67 23.39 -0.89
C ALA A 240 -9.29 23.25 -2.29
N VAL A 241 -9.15 22.09 -2.94
CA VAL A 241 -9.76 21.86 -4.26
C VAL A 241 -11.29 21.72 -4.21
N ASP A 242 -11.87 21.35 -3.06
CA ASP A 242 -13.33 21.38 -2.89
C ASP A 242 -13.85 22.81 -2.59
N TYR A 243 -13.15 23.60 -1.76
CA TYR A 243 -13.40 25.05 -1.58
C TYR A 243 -13.41 25.80 -2.92
N TRP A 244 -12.48 25.45 -3.83
CA TRP A 244 -12.41 25.97 -5.20
C TRP A 244 -13.74 25.87 -5.95
N THR A 245 -14.51 24.80 -5.73
CA THR A 245 -15.80 24.59 -6.42
C THR A 245 -16.85 25.61 -5.98
N TYR A 246 -16.79 26.12 -4.75
CA TYR A 246 -17.71 27.15 -4.25
C TYR A 246 -17.23 28.54 -4.68
N ALA A 247 -15.95 28.86 -4.42
CA ALA A 247 -15.33 30.15 -4.73
C ALA A 247 -15.38 30.50 -6.22
N TYR A 248 -14.97 29.56 -7.07
CA TYR A 248 -14.80 29.78 -8.51
C TYR A 248 -15.95 29.19 -9.34
N ARG A 249 -17.18 29.15 -8.78
CA ARG A 249 -18.37 28.54 -9.39
C ARG A 249 -18.65 28.94 -10.85
N LYS A 250 -18.32 30.18 -11.24
CA LYS A 250 -18.54 30.73 -12.59
C LYS A 250 -17.35 30.57 -13.55
N ASP A 251 -16.14 30.45 -13.02
CA ASP A 251 -14.89 30.30 -13.79
C ASP A 251 -13.96 29.32 -13.05
N PRO A 252 -14.23 28.01 -13.13
CA PRO A 252 -13.43 27.03 -12.40
C PRO A 252 -12.00 26.91 -12.96
N ILE A 253 -11.76 27.29 -14.22
CA ILE A 253 -10.62 26.93 -15.10
C ILE A 253 -10.48 25.41 -15.35
N VAL A 254 -10.79 24.59 -14.35
CA VAL A 254 -10.56 23.14 -14.33
C VAL A 254 -11.75 22.33 -14.83
N ASN A 255 -11.45 21.15 -15.37
CA ASN A 255 -12.39 20.19 -15.96
C ASN A 255 -12.71 19.02 -15.02
N GLY A 256 -11.94 18.82 -13.96
CA GLY A 256 -12.15 17.77 -12.95
C GLY A 256 -11.53 18.13 -11.59
N ILE A 257 -12.08 17.55 -10.52
CA ILE A 257 -11.58 17.66 -9.14
C ILE A 257 -11.29 16.25 -8.58
N ILE A 258 -10.16 16.06 -7.89
CA ILE A 258 -9.87 14.83 -7.13
C ILE A 258 -9.50 15.17 -5.68
N ALA A 259 -10.27 14.68 -4.71
CA ALA A 259 -10.19 15.08 -3.30
C ALA A 259 -10.09 13.88 -2.31
N PRO A 260 -8.92 13.21 -2.22
CA PRO A 260 -8.62 12.19 -1.21
C PRO A 260 -8.48 12.75 0.22
N SER A 261 -9.15 12.08 1.16
CA SER A 261 -9.04 12.30 2.61
C SER A 261 -9.25 13.75 3.06
N GLY A 262 -10.08 14.53 2.36
CA GLY A 262 -10.41 15.89 2.75
C GLY A 262 -11.32 16.60 1.76
N ASN A 263 -12.34 17.29 2.25
CA ASN A 263 -13.21 18.18 1.47
C ASN A 263 -13.77 19.32 2.36
N ALA A 264 -14.64 20.18 1.84
CA ALA A 264 -15.13 21.39 2.53
C ALA A 264 -15.88 21.14 3.86
N PHE A 265 -16.18 19.87 4.19
CA PHE A 265 -16.88 19.44 5.41
C PHE A 265 -15.97 18.64 6.37
N SER A 266 -14.72 18.35 5.99
CA SER A 266 -13.83 17.44 6.73
C SER A 266 -13.22 18.01 8.01
N PHE A 267 -12.89 19.30 8.07
CA PHE A 267 -12.14 19.87 9.18
C PHE A 267 -12.71 21.23 9.61
N PRO A 268 -12.87 21.49 10.92
CA PRO A 268 -13.30 22.79 11.43
C PRO A 268 -12.23 23.87 11.25
N VAL A 269 -12.68 25.11 11.03
CA VAL A 269 -11.86 26.32 11.00
C VAL A 269 -11.86 27.01 12.38
N ASN A 270 -10.86 27.85 12.64
CA ASN A 270 -10.88 28.73 13.82
C ASN A 270 -11.91 29.85 13.65
N ALA A 271 -12.64 30.18 14.72
CA ALA A 271 -13.46 31.40 14.80
C ALA A 271 -12.60 32.65 14.55
N ALA A 272 -13.18 33.68 13.92
CA ALA A 272 -12.43 34.86 13.45
C ALA A 272 -11.61 35.56 14.56
N SER A 273 -12.19 35.71 15.75
CA SER A 273 -11.54 36.29 16.93
C SER A 273 -10.36 35.47 17.46
N VAL A 274 -10.35 34.15 17.27
CA VAL A 274 -9.21 33.28 17.60
C VAL A 274 -8.07 33.52 16.61
N GLN A 275 -8.37 33.69 15.32
CA GLN A 275 -7.36 33.97 14.30
C GLN A 275 -6.72 35.35 14.49
N GLU A 276 -7.54 36.36 14.80
CA GLU A 276 -7.08 37.71 15.15
C GLU A 276 -6.22 37.71 16.43
N LYS A 277 -6.63 36.99 17.47
CA LYS A 277 -5.82 36.80 18.69
C LYS A 277 -4.46 36.14 18.37
N ASN A 278 -4.43 35.16 17.48
CA ASN A 278 -3.20 34.48 17.08
C ASN A 278 -2.28 35.43 16.28
N TRP A 279 -2.83 36.22 15.35
CA TRP A 279 -2.10 37.29 14.66
C TRP A 279 -1.50 38.29 15.65
N ASN A 280 -2.32 38.85 16.55
CA ASN A 280 -1.88 39.83 17.54
C ASN A 280 -0.82 39.25 18.50
N SER A 281 -0.87 37.94 18.78
CA SER A 281 0.15 37.24 19.57
C SER A 281 1.50 37.16 18.83
N ALA A 282 1.48 36.85 17.53
CA ALA A 282 2.70 36.84 16.70
C ALA A 282 3.28 38.25 16.52
N VAL A 283 2.42 39.25 16.26
CA VAL A 283 2.76 40.68 16.19
C VAL A 283 3.45 41.15 17.48
N SER A 284 2.93 40.76 18.64
CA SER A 284 3.52 41.11 19.94
C SER A 284 4.88 40.44 20.13
N ALA A 285 4.99 39.16 19.76
CA ALA A 285 6.21 38.36 19.94
C ALA A 285 7.39 38.80 19.05
N VAL A 286 7.15 39.43 17.89
CA VAL A 286 8.20 40.04 17.05
C VAL A 286 8.37 41.55 17.29
N GLY A 287 7.81 42.09 18.38
CA GLY A 287 7.99 43.50 18.78
C GLY A 287 7.15 44.52 18.01
N CYS A 288 6.24 44.09 17.12
CA CYS A 288 5.41 44.98 16.31
C CYS A 288 4.13 45.49 17.01
N GLY A 289 3.86 45.06 18.26
CA GLY A 289 2.62 45.38 18.98
C GLY A 289 2.36 46.87 19.29
N THR A 290 3.38 47.72 19.20
CA THR A 290 3.27 49.19 19.39
C THR A 290 3.54 49.98 18.10
N ALA A 291 3.68 49.31 16.95
CA ALA A 291 3.95 49.97 15.68
C ALA A 291 2.74 50.73 15.16
N ARG A 292 2.94 51.97 14.69
CA ARG A 292 1.89 52.78 14.04
C ARG A 292 1.33 52.11 12.77
N ASP A 293 2.16 51.35 12.07
CA ASP A 293 1.76 50.43 11.01
C ASP A 293 2.27 49.03 11.37
N VAL A 294 1.36 48.20 11.87
CA VAL A 294 1.63 46.80 12.24
C VAL A 294 1.99 45.96 11.01
N MET A 295 1.40 46.23 9.84
CA MET A 295 1.62 45.43 8.64
C MET A 295 3.01 45.72 8.04
N ALA A 296 3.40 46.99 7.94
CA ALA A 296 4.75 47.38 7.52
C ALA A 296 5.82 46.84 8.49
N CYS A 297 5.54 46.84 9.80
CA CYS A 297 6.43 46.23 10.78
C CYS A 297 6.57 44.71 10.57
N MET A 298 5.44 43.99 10.41
CA MET A 298 5.42 42.55 10.14
C MET A 298 6.05 42.16 8.78
N ARG A 299 6.07 43.06 7.80
CA ARG A 299 6.81 42.90 6.53
C ARG A 299 8.33 43.09 6.70
N LYS A 300 8.75 43.94 7.63
CA LYS A 300 10.16 44.25 7.89
C LYS A 300 10.84 43.27 8.87
N ALA A 301 10.10 42.60 9.74
CA ALA A 301 10.63 41.60 10.67
C ALA A 301 11.29 40.40 9.94
N ASP A 302 12.16 39.66 10.62
CA ASP A 302 12.77 38.44 10.06
C ASP A 302 11.72 37.29 9.96
N TRP A 303 11.77 36.48 8.90
CA TRP A 303 10.75 35.44 8.69
C TRP A 303 10.97 34.21 9.58
N GLN A 304 12.22 33.95 10.01
CA GLN A 304 12.52 32.92 11.00
C GLN A 304 11.99 33.34 12.37
N ASP A 305 12.10 34.61 12.75
CA ASP A 305 11.48 35.14 13.98
C ASP A 305 9.94 35.06 13.93
N ILE A 306 9.31 35.46 12.82
CA ILE A 306 7.85 35.28 12.61
C ILE A 306 7.46 33.80 12.72
N LYS A 307 8.24 32.89 12.14
CA LYS A 307 8.04 31.43 12.23
C LYS A 307 8.21 30.92 13.66
N ASN A 308 9.22 31.39 14.39
CA ASN A 308 9.50 30.98 15.77
C ASN A 308 8.39 31.44 16.72
N ALA A 309 7.96 32.70 16.61
CA ALA A 309 6.79 33.24 17.31
C ALA A 309 5.52 32.44 17.00
N THR A 310 5.28 32.15 15.71
CA THR A 310 4.16 31.33 15.23
C THR A 310 4.18 29.90 15.81
N ALA A 311 5.36 29.30 15.94
CA ALA A 311 5.54 27.94 16.48
C ALA A 311 5.24 27.85 17.99
N ALA A 312 5.32 28.95 18.72
CA ALA A 312 5.01 29.01 20.15
C ALA A 312 3.50 29.10 20.44
N ILE A 313 2.68 29.53 19.47
CA ILE A 313 1.24 29.69 19.65
C ILE A 313 0.57 28.30 19.68
N ARG A 314 -0.16 28.01 20.77
CA ARG A 314 -0.82 26.71 20.96
C ARG A 314 -1.98 26.53 19.97
N PRO A 315 -2.09 25.38 19.29
CA PRO A 315 -3.28 25.02 18.49
C PRO A 315 -4.57 25.09 19.33
N ALA A 316 -5.69 25.42 18.69
CA ALA A 316 -6.99 25.35 19.33
C ALA A 316 -7.44 23.89 19.48
N SER A 317 -8.24 23.63 20.52
CA SER A 317 -8.92 22.35 20.76
C SER A 317 -9.99 22.07 19.69
N SER A 318 -10.48 20.83 19.64
CA SER A 318 -11.57 20.41 18.76
C SER A 318 -12.45 19.37 19.47
N SER A 319 -13.60 19.10 18.87
CA SER A 319 -14.46 17.91 19.06
C SER A 319 -13.72 16.57 19.26
N SER A 320 -12.53 16.40 18.66
CA SER A 320 -11.82 15.12 18.59
C SER A 320 -10.42 15.21 19.18
N VAL A 321 -10.10 14.27 20.08
CA VAL A 321 -8.78 14.14 20.72
C VAL A 321 -7.66 13.77 19.75
N LEU A 322 -7.99 13.32 18.54
CA LEU A 322 -7.05 12.98 17.47
C LEU A 322 -6.63 14.19 16.61
N ARG A 323 -7.33 15.34 16.72
CA ARG A 323 -7.20 16.44 15.75
C ARG A 323 -7.33 17.82 16.43
N SER A 324 -6.24 18.58 16.49
CA SER A 324 -6.28 20.01 16.84
C SER A 324 -6.49 20.91 15.61
N ILE A 325 -6.89 22.17 15.82
CA ILE A 325 -6.97 23.19 14.76
C ILE A 325 -5.70 24.04 14.82
N PRO A 326 -4.88 24.13 13.75
CA PRO A 326 -3.67 24.97 13.74
C PRO A 326 -3.98 26.44 14.05
N PRO A 327 -3.07 27.21 14.68
CA PRO A 327 -3.33 28.62 15.01
C PRO A 327 -3.65 29.49 13.78
N PHE A 328 -2.96 29.22 12.67
CA PHE A 328 -3.12 29.88 11.37
C PHE A 328 -3.65 28.85 10.37
N TYR A 329 -4.82 29.13 9.81
CA TYR A 329 -5.68 28.21 9.06
C TYR A 329 -6.63 29.05 8.20
N PRO A 330 -7.22 28.52 7.11
CA PRO A 330 -8.27 29.21 6.35
C PRO A 330 -9.30 29.98 7.21
N LYS A 331 -9.51 31.25 6.85
CA LYS A 331 -10.45 32.19 7.51
C LYS A 331 -11.69 32.34 6.62
N PRO A 332 -12.91 32.12 7.11
CA PRO A 332 -14.11 32.48 6.36
C PRO A 332 -14.06 33.97 5.97
N ASP A 333 -13.99 34.25 4.67
CA ASP A 333 -13.88 35.58 4.08
C ASP A 333 -15.03 35.92 3.12
N GLY A 334 -15.90 34.95 2.82
CA GLY A 334 -17.03 35.10 1.90
C GLY A 334 -16.63 35.24 0.42
N GLU A 335 -15.35 35.10 0.10
CA GLU A 335 -14.79 35.23 -1.26
C GLU A 335 -14.22 33.89 -1.74
N ILE A 336 -13.42 33.24 -0.90
CA ILE A 336 -12.78 31.94 -1.16
C ILE A 336 -13.25 30.90 -0.14
N VAL A 337 -13.47 31.30 1.11
CA VAL A 337 -13.86 30.41 2.20
C VAL A 337 -15.15 30.91 2.83
N PHE A 338 -16.15 30.03 2.90
CA PHE A 338 -17.49 30.36 3.34
C PHE A 338 -17.77 29.79 4.74
N SER A 339 -18.58 30.49 5.54
CA SER A 339 -19.11 29.97 6.80
C SER A 339 -20.27 29.01 6.57
N ASP A 340 -21.12 29.27 5.58
CA ASP A 340 -22.31 28.48 5.26
C ASP A 340 -22.13 27.57 4.03
N TYR A 341 -21.21 26.60 4.14
CA TYR A 341 -21.10 25.53 3.14
C TYR A 341 -22.37 24.66 3.06
N VAL A 342 -23.20 24.64 4.10
CA VAL A 342 -24.38 23.77 4.21
C VAL A 342 -25.49 24.25 3.27
N SER A 343 -25.89 25.52 3.35
CA SER A 343 -26.88 26.10 2.44
C SER A 343 -26.34 26.18 1.01
N LEU A 344 -25.05 26.54 0.83
CA LEU A 344 -24.44 26.54 -0.50
C LEU A 344 -24.48 25.15 -1.16
N THR A 345 -24.21 24.09 -0.40
CA THR A 345 -24.27 22.70 -0.90
C THR A 345 -25.70 22.26 -1.15
N LYS A 346 -26.64 22.57 -0.24
CA LYS A 346 -28.08 22.27 -0.40
C LYS A 346 -28.67 22.96 -1.64
N ALA A 347 -28.29 24.22 -1.90
CA ALA A 347 -28.72 24.99 -3.07
C ALA A 347 -27.99 24.62 -4.37
N GLY A 348 -26.97 23.76 -4.33
CA GLY A 348 -26.18 23.40 -5.51
C GLY A 348 -25.24 24.50 -6.00
N SER A 349 -24.92 25.46 -5.13
CA SER A 349 -24.10 26.66 -5.37
C SER A 349 -22.60 26.34 -5.39
N PHE A 350 -22.23 25.34 -6.19
CA PHE A 350 -20.86 24.94 -6.51
C PHE A 350 -20.71 24.75 -8.03
N ALA A 351 -19.47 24.76 -8.51
CA ALA A 351 -19.10 24.55 -9.91
C ALA A 351 -19.62 23.21 -10.40
N LYS A 352 -20.16 23.16 -11.63
CA LYS A 352 -20.71 21.92 -12.21
C LYS A 352 -19.62 21.05 -12.86
N VAL A 353 -18.50 20.92 -12.14
CA VAL A 353 -17.30 20.16 -12.52
C VAL A 353 -17.35 18.77 -11.89
N PRO A 354 -17.08 17.67 -12.63
CA PRO A 354 -17.08 16.33 -12.05
C PRO A 354 -16.03 16.14 -10.93
N VAL A 355 -16.35 15.29 -9.95
CA VAL A 355 -15.51 15.11 -8.73
C VAL A 355 -15.28 13.65 -8.37
N LEU A 356 -14.03 13.29 -8.10
CA LEU A 356 -13.63 12.02 -7.48
C LEU A 356 -13.27 12.28 -6.00
N PHE A 357 -14.09 11.78 -5.07
CA PHE A 357 -13.76 11.79 -3.64
C PHE A 357 -13.17 10.45 -3.19
N SER A 358 -12.41 10.47 -2.11
CA SER A 358 -12.01 9.23 -1.43
C SER A 358 -11.59 9.42 0.01
N HIS A 359 -11.43 8.32 0.73
CA HIS A 359 -10.76 8.26 2.03
C HIS A 359 -10.12 6.89 2.25
N ASN A 360 -9.25 6.78 3.25
CA ASN A 360 -8.57 5.55 3.62
C ASN A 360 -9.35 4.83 4.74
N ASN A 361 -9.09 3.53 4.96
CA ASN A 361 -9.84 2.74 5.94
C ASN A 361 -9.57 3.09 7.40
N ASN A 362 -8.32 3.45 7.70
CA ASN A 362 -7.77 3.67 9.05
C ASN A 362 -7.07 5.03 9.11
N GLU A 363 -7.71 6.10 8.66
CA GLU A 363 -7.13 7.47 8.64
C GLU A 363 -6.46 7.81 10.00
N ASP A 364 -7.05 7.36 11.11
CA ASP A 364 -6.55 7.46 12.49
C ASP A 364 -5.12 6.92 12.69
N GLY A 365 -4.69 5.93 11.91
CA GLY A 365 -3.39 5.27 12.02
C GLY A 365 -2.21 6.23 11.95
N TYR A 366 -2.33 7.34 11.21
CA TYR A 366 -1.35 8.42 11.26
C TYR A 366 -1.57 9.32 12.49
N TYR A 367 -2.79 9.81 12.69
CA TYR A 367 -3.13 10.79 13.73
C TYR A 367 -2.89 10.30 15.17
N ARG A 368 -2.87 8.97 15.40
CA ARG A 368 -2.49 8.36 16.68
C ARG A 368 -1.05 8.68 17.10
N ILE A 369 -0.14 8.88 16.13
CA ILE A 369 1.27 9.22 16.42
C ILE A 369 1.39 10.62 17.05
N PRO A 370 0.94 11.73 16.43
CA PRO A 370 0.96 13.04 17.08
C PRO A 370 0.01 13.14 18.28
N ALA A 371 -1.07 12.36 18.36
CA ALA A 371 -1.89 12.31 19.57
C ALA A 371 -1.08 11.75 20.76
N TYR A 372 -0.43 10.60 20.58
CA TYR A 372 0.45 9.99 21.60
C TYR A 372 1.63 10.91 21.97
N GLY A 373 2.21 11.62 20.99
CA GLY A 373 3.24 12.63 21.23
C GLY A 373 2.78 13.86 22.04
N ASN A 374 1.46 14.03 22.25
CA ASN A 374 0.87 15.01 23.17
C ASN A 374 0.27 14.34 24.43
N GLY A 375 0.63 13.09 24.73
CA GLY A 375 0.16 12.33 25.89
C GLY A 375 -1.24 11.70 25.73
N VAL A 376 -1.80 11.67 24.52
CA VAL A 376 -3.17 11.22 24.25
C VAL A 376 -3.19 9.84 23.59
N THR A 377 -3.78 8.85 24.28
CA THR A 377 -4.17 7.57 23.69
C THR A 377 -5.69 7.56 23.50
N PRO A 378 -6.22 7.56 22.26
CA PRO A 378 -7.66 7.61 22.01
C PRO A 378 -8.33 6.25 22.24
N THR A 379 -9.60 6.27 22.65
CA THR A 379 -10.45 5.07 22.71
C THR A 379 -11.02 4.70 21.34
N ASP A 380 -11.44 3.44 21.15
CA ASP A 380 -12.08 2.98 19.92
C ASP A 380 -13.33 3.80 19.55
N ALA A 381 -14.05 4.33 20.54
CA ALA A 381 -15.19 5.23 20.33
C ALA A 381 -14.75 6.60 19.78
N GLN A 382 -13.66 7.17 20.30
CA GLN A 382 -13.07 8.41 19.80
C GLN A 382 -12.48 8.24 18.39
N VAL A 383 -11.85 7.09 18.12
CA VAL A 383 -11.39 6.71 16.77
C VAL A 383 -12.57 6.61 15.81
N LYS A 384 -13.63 5.87 16.16
CA LYS A 384 -14.82 5.73 15.32
C LYS A 384 -15.49 7.08 15.04
N LEU A 385 -15.62 7.94 16.06
CA LEU A 385 -16.14 9.29 15.91
C LEU A 385 -15.29 10.09 14.91
N PHE A 386 -13.97 10.16 15.13
CA PHE A 386 -13.02 10.86 14.26
C PHE A 386 -13.09 10.41 12.79
N LEU A 387 -13.11 9.10 12.53
CA LEU A 387 -13.24 8.54 11.18
C LEU A 387 -14.56 8.95 10.51
N LEU A 388 -15.65 9.05 11.30
CA LEU A 388 -16.96 9.49 10.81
C LEU A 388 -17.00 11.00 10.53
N GLU A 389 -16.66 11.85 11.52
CA GLU A 389 -16.73 13.31 11.38
C GLU A 389 -15.78 13.86 10.30
N SER A 390 -14.55 13.35 10.20
CA SER A 390 -13.50 13.99 9.40
C SER A 390 -13.40 13.49 7.96
N PHE A 391 -13.87 12.27 7.67
CA PHE A 391 -13.65 11.62 6.36
C PHE A 391 -14.91 10.94 5.81
N THR A 392 -15.48 10.01 6.58
CA THR A 392 -16.51 9.09 6.07
C THR A 392 -17.85 9.77 5.78
N CYS A 393 -18.37 10.60 6.71
CA CYS A 393 -19.59 11.38 6.47
C CYS A 393 -19.35 12.51 5.45
N PRO A 394 -18.25 13.30 5.52
CA PRO A 394 -17.95 14.32 4.51
C PRO A 394 -17.88 13.80 3.07
N VAL A 395 -17.25 12.65 2.82
CA VAL A 395 -17.17 12.06 1.47
C VAL A 395 -18.56 11.70 0.95
N SER A 396 -19.36 10.99 1.76
CA SER A 396 -20.72 10.57 1.37
C SER A 396 -21.66 11.75 1.17
N HIS A 397 -21.62 12.75 2.06
CA HIS A 397 -22.40 13.98 1.96
C HIS A 397 -22.08 14.77 0.68
N GLN A 398 -20.79 15.04 0.42
CA GLN A 398 -20.41 15.80 -0.76
C GLN A 398 -20.70 15.02 -2.05
N ALA A 399 -20.36 13.73 -2.13
CA ALA A 399 -20.62 12.92 -3.32
C ALA A 399 -22.12 12.80 -3.63
N LYS A 400 -22.97 12.66 -2.61
CA LYS A 400 -24.44 12.70 -2.73
C LYS A 400 -24.91 14.07 -3.25
N ALA A 401 -24.45 15.17 -2.67
CA ALA A 401 -24.86 16.51 -3.08
C ALA A 401 -24.50 16.83 -4.54
N ARG A 402 -23.36 16.34 -5.05
CA ARG A 402 -23.01 16.50 -6.48
C ARG A 402 -24.03 15.75 -7.35
N LYS A 403 -24.30 14.48 -7.03
CA LYS A 403 -25.27 13.62 -7.75
C LYS A 403 -26.68 14.23 -7.76
N ASP A 404 -27.18 14.67 -6.61
CA ASP A 404 -28.52 15.28 -6.48
C ASP A 404 -28.64 16.56 -7.31
N HIS A 405 -27.54 17.30 -7.49
CA HIS A 405 -27.42 18.49 -8.34
C HIS A 405 -26.87 18.21 -9.75
N GLN A 406 -27.04 16.97 -10.25
CA GLN A 406 -26.67 16.49 -11.58
C GLN A 406 -25.18 16.57 -11.97
N VAL A 407 -24.30 16.85 -11.01
CA VAL A 407 -22.84 16.79 -11.18
C VAL A 407 -22.38 15.35 -11.04
N SER A 408 -21.54 14.88 -11.97
CA SER A 408 -21.01 13.52 -11.91
C SER A 408 -19.99 13.37 -10.78
N SER A 409 -20.30 12.51 -9.81
CA SER A 409 -19.43 12.20 -8.67
C SER A 409 -19.09 10.70 -8.62
N TRP A 410 -17.93 10.40 -8.03
CA TRP A 410 -17.48 9.05 -7.69
C TRP A 410 -16.88 9.05 -6.29
N ALA A 411 -16.88 7.89 -5.63
CA ALA A 411 -16.19 7.69 -4.36
C ALA A 411 -15.42 6.36 -4.36
N TYR A 412 -14.20 6.35 -3.82
CA TYR A 412 -13.50 5.12 -3.45
C TYR A 412 -13.01 5.16 -1.99
N ARG A 413 -12.83 3.97 -1.41
CA ARG A 413 -12.22 3.75 -0.11
C ARG A 413 -10.98 2.88 -0.28
N TYR A 414 -9.83 3.35 0.21
CA TYR A 414 -8.58 2.61 0.10
C TYR A 414 -8.35 1.75 1.36
N MET A 415 -8.21 0.44 1.15
CA MET A 415 -8.24 -0.59 2.18
C MET A 415 -6.90 -1.32 2.38
N ALA A 416 -5.92 -1.09 1.51
CA ALA A 416 -4.68 -1.88 1.50
C ALA A 416 -3.65 -1.39 2.53
N ASP A 417 -3.23 -2.33 3.38
CA ASP A 417 -2.09 -2.23 4.30
C ASP A 417 -0.92 -3.02 3.71
N TRP A 418 0.22 -2.38 3.44
CA TRP A 418 1.37 -3.03 2.82
C TRP A 418 2.55 -3.10 3.80
N ASP A 419 3.18 -4.27 3.91
CA ASP A 419 4.30 -4.51 4.83
C ASP A 419 5.45 -3.49 4.71
N ASN A 420 5.67 -2.94 3.51
CA ASN A 420 6.73 -1.98 3.24
C ASN A 420 6.36 -0.52 3.57
N THR A 421 5.09 -0.17 3.80
CA THR A 421 4.68 1.20 4.15
C THR A 421 3.84 1.33 5.43
N ARG A 422 3.42 0.21 6.04
CA ARG A 422 2.82 0.14 7.38
C ARG A 422 3.69 0.89 8.42
N LEU A 423 3.06 1.71 9.27
CA LEU A 423 3.75 2.49 10.32
C LEU A 423 3.93 1.71 11.63
N PHE A 424 2.93 0.93 12.02
CA PHE A 424 2.92 0.02 13.17
C PHE A 424 1.87 -1.08 12.92
N PRO A 425 1.89 -2.23 13.62
CA PRO A 425 1.06 -3.42 13.31
C PRO A 425 -0.43 -3.17 13.06
N THR A 426 -1.02 -2.15 13.69
CA THR A 426 -2.45 -1.79 13.56
C THR A 426 -2.71 -0.47 12.82
N SER A 427 -1.69 0.12 12.17
CA SER A 427 -1.84 1.40 11.45
C SER A 427 -2.72 1.31 10.19
N GLY A 428 -2.77 0.13 9.55
CA GLY A 428 -3.66 -0.15 8.43
C GLY A 428 -3.49 0.80 7.24
N ALA A 429 -4.59 1.07 6.54
CA ALA A 429 -4.62 2.10 5.50
C ALA A 429 -4.74 3.50 6.13
N TYR A 430 -3.61 4.08 6.54
CA TYR A 430 -3.54 5.35 7.27
C TYR A 430 -3.65 6.61 6.40
N HIS A 431 -3.79 7.78 7.03
CA HIS A 431 -3.95 9.05 6.33
C HIS A 431 -2.81 9.34 5.33
N GLY A 432 -3.15 9.47 4.05
CA GLY A 432 -2.21 9.77 2.96
C GLY A 432 -1.35 8.59 2.49
N VAL A 433 -1.56 7.36 2.96
CA VAL A 433 -0.85 6.18 2.45
C VAL A 433 -1.11 5.92 0.96
N ASP A 434 -2.30 6.28 0.46
CA ASP A 434 -2.71 6.08 -0.92
C ASP A 434 -1.92 6.97 -1.91
N LEU A 435 -1.36 8.10 -1.46
CA LEU A 435 -0.53 8.98 -2.29
C LEU A 435 0.66 8.26 -2.93
N HIS A 436 1.40 7.46 -2.16
CA HIS A 436 2.57 6.76 -2.69
C HIS A 436 2.20 5.65 -3.69
N MET A 437 0.92 5.25 -3.73
CA MET A 437 0.36 4.32 -4.72
C MET A 437 -0.02 5.07 -6.00
N ILE A 438 -0.67 6.24 -5.87
CA ILE A 438 -1.06 7.12 -6.97
C ILE A 438 0.17 7.63 -7.74
N PHE A 439 1.17 8.15 -7.03
CA PHE A 439 2.41 8.64 -7.65
C PHE A 439 3.43 7.53 -7.95
N GLY A 440 3.14 6.27 -7.63
CA GLY A 440 4.01 5.11 -7.89
C GLY A 440 5.30 5.03 -7.04
N ALA A 441 5.53 6.00 -6.16
CA ALA A 441 6.79 6.22 -5.43
C ALA A 441 6.94 5.43 -4.11
N SER A 442 6.23 4.30 -3.95
CA SER A 442 6.15 3.54 -2.69
C SER A 442 7.53 3.10 -2.13
N GLY A 443 8.48 2.82 -3.02
CA GLY A 443 9.86 2.47 -2.66
C GLY A 443 10.67 3.66 -2.17
N ASP A 444 10.53 4.83 -2.80
CA ASP A 444 11.26 6.05 -2.42
C ASP A 444 10.78 6.57 -1.06
N VAL A 445 9.48 6.44 -0.78
CA VAL A 445 8.85 6.81 0.49
C VAL A 445 9.39 5.97 1.66
N SER A 446 9.40 4.64 1.53
CA SER A 446 9.78 3.73 2.62
C SER A 446 11.26 3.34 2.68
N GLY A 447 11.97 3.43 1.55
CA GLY A 447 13.27 2.76 1.37
C GLY A 447 13.16 1.26 1.10
N ILE A 448 11.95 0.70 1.00
CA ILE A 448 11.70 -0.75 0.84
C ILE A 448 10.89 -1.02 -0.42
N ALA A 449 11.43 -1.84 -1.32
CA ALA A 449 10.86 -2.09 -2.65
C ALA A 449 9.42 -2.65 -2.59
N PRO A 450 8.47 -2.11 -3.37
CA PRO A 450 7.08 -2.54 -3.31
C PRO A 450 6.84 -3.95 -3.88
N SER A 451 5.86 -4.65 -3.30
CA SER A 451 5.50 -6.02 -3.66
C SER A 451 4.90 -6.14 -5.07
N ALA A 452 4.82 -7.36 -5.61
CA ALA A 452 4.20 -7.58 -6.92
C ALA A 452 2.72 -7.16 -6.96
N SER A 453 1.94 -7.53 -5.92
CA SER A 453 0.53 -7.13 -5.79
C SER A 453 0.38 -5.62 -5.61
N GLN A 454 1.25 -5.00 -4.81
CA GLN A 454 1.26 -3.54 -4.63
C GLN A 454 1.53 -2.80 -5.93
N LYS A 455 2.52 -3.25 -6.73
CA LYS A 455 2.79 -2.73 -8.08
C LYS A 455 1.60 -2.90 -9.04
N GLN A 456 0.80 -3.95 -8.89
CA GLN A 456 -0.42 -4.13 -9.68
C GLN A 456 -1.53 -3.17 -9.26
N LEU A 457 -1.76 -2.98 -7.94
CA LEU A 457 -2.73 -1.99 -7.45
C LEU A 457 -2.32 -0.55 -7.79
N THR A 458 -1.03 -0.21 -7.70
CA THR A 458 -0.47 1.08 -8.18
C THR A 458 -0.89 1.37 -9.62
N LYS A 459 -0.71 0.42 -10.54
CA LYS A 459 -1.13 0.59 -11.94
C LYS A 459 -2.63 0.82 -12.09
N MET A 460 -3.47 0.10 -11.33
CA MET A 460 -4.92 0.29 -11.36
C MET A 460 -5.32 1.68 -10.85
N MET A 461 -4.67 2.20 -9.80
CA MET A 461 -4.92 3.52 -9.24
C MET A 461 -4.45 4.64 -10.17
N GLN A 462 -3.25 4.50 -10.75
CA GLN A 462 -2.72 5.41 -11.77
C GLN A 462 -3.64 5.47 -12.99
N HIS A 463 -4.06 4.32 -13.52
CA HIS A 463 -4.94 4.27 -14.69
C HIS A 463 -6.33 4.87 -14.42
N ALA A 464 -6.86 4.73 -13.20
CA ALA A 464 -8.11 5.37 -12.80
C ALA A 464 -7.98 6.90 -12.71
N TRP A 465 -6.91 7.41 -12.07
CA TRP A 465 -6.63 8.84 -11.99
C TRP A 465 -6.34 9.46 -13.36
N PHE A 466 -5.60 8.76 -14.23
CA PHE A 466 -5.41 9.14 -15.64
C PHE A 466 -6.73 9.19 -16.40
N SER A 467 -7.54 8.12 -16.32
CA SER A 467 -8.83 8.04 -17.04
C SER A 467 -9.83 9.10 -16.59
N PHE A 468 -9.84 9.45 -15.30
CA PHE A 468 -10.60 10.59 -14.80
C PHE A 468 -10.05 11.92 -15.34
N SER A 469 -8.73 12.10 -15.37
CA SER A 469 -8.11 13.34 -15.83
C SER A 469 -8.27 13.55 -17.35
N ASP A 470 -8.30 12.48 -18.14
CA ASP A 470 -8.52 12.54 -19.59
C ASP A 470 -10.00 12.74 -19.96
N ASN A 471 -10.91 12.14 -19.19
CA ASN A 471 -12.36 12.20 -19.40
C ASN A 471 -13.10 12.21 -18.05
N PRO A 472 -13.22 13.36 -17.38
CA PRO A 472 -13.82 13.45 -16.05
C PRO A 472 -15.33 13.20 -16.04
N VAL A 473 -15.99 13.17 -17.20
CA VAL A 473 -17.43 12.93 -17.33
C VAL A 473 -17.77 11.44 -17.40
N SER A 474 -16.87 10.59 -17.92
CA SER A 474 -17.17 9.18 -18.21
C SER A 474 -16.00 8.19 -18.15
N GLY A 475 -14.73 8.62 -18.08
CA GLY A 475 -13.57 7.73 -18.11
C GLY A 475 -13.57 6.68 -17.00
N LEU A 476 -13.87 7.07 -15.76
CA LEU A 476 -14.05 6.11 -14.66
C LEU A 476 -15.20 5.12 -14.93
N THR A 477 -16.30 5.58 -15.54
CA THR A 477 -17.42 4.69 -15.91
C THR A 477 -17.07 3.74 -17.05
N GLN A 478 -16.17 4.13 -17.96
CA GLN A 478 -15.59 3.23 -18.97
C GLN A 478 -14.69 2.15 -18.33
N LEU A 479 -13.99 2.47 -17.23
CA LEU A 479 -13.33 1.49 -16.35
C LEU A 479 -14.31 0.70 -15.46
N GLY A 480 -15.62 0.83 -15.67
CA GLY A 480 -16.66 0.14 -14.91
C GLY A 480 -16.92 0.70 -13.50
N TRP A 481 -16.36 1.85 -13.13
CA TRP A 481 -16.65 2.52 -11.86
C TRP A 481 -18.01 3.24 -11.94
N PRO A 482 -18.99 2.85 -11.11
CA PRO A 482 -20.30 3.49 -11.10
C PRO A 482 -20.20 4.92 -10.56
N LYS A 483 -21.02 5.83 -11.10
CA LYS A 483 -21.26 7.15 -10.48
C LYS A 483 -21.95 6.96 -9.14
N PHE A 484 -21.65 7.83 -8.18
CA PHE A 484 -22.10 7.71 -6.80
C PHE A 484 -23.63 7.80 -6.67
N ASP A 485 -24.23 6.81 -6.03
CA ASP A 485 -25.62 6.83 -5.58
C ASP A 485 -25.70 6.09 -4.24
N PRO A 486 -26.06 6.76 -3.13
CA PRO A 486 -26.14 6.11 -1.83
C PRO A 486 -27.16 4.96 -1.81
N ASN A 487 -28.11 4.91 -2.75
CA ASN A 487 -29.12 3.85 -2.84
C ASN A 487 -28.65 2.59 -3.59
N ARG A 488 -27.40 2.55 -4.07
CA ARG A 488 -26.87 1.47 -4.93
C ARG A 488 -25.44 1.13 -4.52
N LYS A 489 -24.95 -0.05 -4.92
CA LYS A 489 -23.54 -0.46 -4.70
C LYS A 489 -22.60 0.38 -5.58
N THR A 490 -22.20 1.56 -5.10
CA THR A 490 -21.46 2.58 -5.88
C THR A 490 -20.17 3.09 -5.25
N LEU A 491 -19.90 2.78 -3.98
CA LEU A 491 -18.60 3.03 -3.37
C LEU A 491 -17.66 1.89 -3.79
N ILE A 492 -16.50 2.24 -4.36
CA ILE A 492 -15.46 1.27 -4.72
C ILE A 492 -14.55 1.02 -3.51
N GLU A 493 -14.27 -0.22 -3.15
CA GLU A 493 -13.15 -0.54 -2.25
C GLU A 493 -11.93 -0.99 -3.06
N LEU A 494 -10.75 -0.42 -2.73
CA LEU A 494 -9.47 -0.70 -3.39
C LEU A 494 -8.52 -1.40 -2.43
N GLY A 495 -7.96 -2.55 -2.85
CA GLY A 495 -6.94 -3.25 -2.07
C GLY A 495 -7.48 -4.03 -0.86
N TYR A 496 -8.79 -4.27 -0.78
CA TYR A 496 -9.38 -5.11 0.27
C TYR A 496 -8.73 -6.50 0.27
N ARG A 497 -8.31 -7.01 1.44
CA ARG A 497 -7.49 -8.23 1.60
C ARG A 497 -6.21 -8.26 0.74
N MET A 498 -5.62 -7.10 0.43
CA MET A 498 -4.50 -6.94 -0.52
C MET A 498 -4.83 -7.42 -1.96
N SER A 499 -6.11 -7.52 -2.30
CA SER A 499 -6.59 -7.99 -3.61
C SER A 499 -6.53 -6.90 -4.68
N ASN A 500 -6.31 -7.33 -5.92
CA ASN A 500 -6.30 -6.49 -7.12
C ASN A 500 -7.68 -6.49 -7.82
N THR A 501 -8.76 -6.66 -7.05
CA THR A 501 -10.16 -6.71 -7.53
C THR A 501 -10.92 -5.47 -7.07
N LEU A 502 -11.68 -4.85 -7.99
CA LEU A 502 -12.59 -3.75 -7.66
C LEU A 502 -13.85 -4.32 -6.97
N GLU A 503 -13.99 -4.14 -5.66
CA GLU A 503 -15.23 -4.49 -4.95
C GLU A 503 -16.20 -3.29 -4.93
N LYS A 504 -17.50 -3.56 -5.08
CA LYS A 504 -18.56 -2.54 -5.17
C LYS A 504 -19.49 -2.68 -3.96
N ILE A 505 -19.44 -1.73 -3.04
CA ILE A 505 -20.21 -1.74 -1.80
C ILE A 505 -21.27 -0.64 -1.75
N SER A 506 -22.25 -0.80 -0.86
CA SER A 506 -23.28 0.20 -0.58
C SER A 506 -22.66 1.37 0.21
N PRO A 507 -22.87 2.64 -0.19
CA PRO A 507 -22.57 3.78 0.67
C PRO A 507 -23.58 3.93 1.82
N LYS A 508 -24.80 3.38 1.69
CA LYS A 508 -25.92 3.50 2.66
C LYS A 508 -25.75 2.70 3.94
N LEU A 509 -26.32 3.19 5.05
CA LEU A 509 -26.12 2.64 6.40
C LEU A 509 -27.32 2.43 7.30
N THR A 510 -27.02 1.76 8.43
CA THR A 510 -27.53 2.10 9.75
C THR A 510 -27.23 3.57 10.15
N PRO A 511 -28.23 4.39 10.53
CA PRO A 511 -27.98 5.71 11.08
C PRO A 511 -27.21 5.61 12.41
N VAL A 512 -25.99 6.15 12.47
CA VAL A 512 -25.27 6.33 13.73
C VAL A 512 -25.75 7.64 14.36
N TYR A 513 -26.33 7.56 15.56
CA TYR A 513 -26.76 8.74 16.31
C TYR A 513 -25.54 9.49 16.89
N LEU A 514 -24.85 10.22 16.02
CA LEU A 514 -23.75 11.12 16.37
C LEU A 514 -24.36 12.35 17.07
N PRO A 515 -24.11 12.60 18.37
CA PRO A 515 -24.87 13.59 19.14
C PRO A 515 -24.75 15.01 18.57
N THR A 516 -23.56 15.36 18.06
CA THR A 516 -23.30 16.55 17.25
C THR A 516 -22.25 16.20 16.19
N ILE A 517 -22.36 16.75 14.98
CA ILE A 517 -21.23 16.82 14.04
C ILE A 517 -20.87 18.29 13.85
N THR A 518 -19.64 18.67 14.24
CA THR A 518 -19.13 20.03 14.09
C THR A 518 -18.49 20.22 12.71
N VAL A 519 -19.32 20.51 11.71
CA VAL A 519 -18.87 20.76 10.33
C VAL A 519 -18.41 22.21 10.21
N SER A 520 -17.13 22.45 9.90
CA SER A 520 -16.61 23.79 9.60
C SER A 520 -16.90 24.85 10.68
N GLY A 521 -17.10 24.43 11.93
CA GLY A 521 -17.47 25.28 13.08
C GLY A 521 -18.98 25.39 13.37
N VAL A 522 -19.84 24.78 12.55
CA VAL A 522 -21.30 24.74 12.74
C VAL A 522 -21.71 23.41 13.35
N GLU A 523 -22.53 23.45 14.39
CA GLU A 523 -23.23 22.26 14.91
C GLU A 523 -24.40 21.91 13.98
N LEU A 524 -24.31 20.78 13.29
CA LEU A 524 -25.41 20.28 12.47
C LEU A 524 -26.36 19.39 13.28
N PRO A 525 -27.69 19.61 13.21
CA PRO A 525 -28.67 18.65 13.70
C PRO A 525 -28.49 17.30 13.04
N THR A 526 -28.54 16.25 13.86
CA THR A 526 -28.20 14.85 13.53
C THR A 526 -28.95 14.29 12.32
N ASN A 527 -30.17 14.79 12.06
CA ASN A 527 -31.06 14.40 10.96
C ASN A 527 -30.59 14.81 9.55
N SER A 528 -29.39 15.39 9.38
CA SER A 528 -28.96 16.04 8.13
C SER A 528 -27.83 15.33 7.34
N MET A 529 -27.21 14.26 7.88
CA MET A 529 -26.08 13.58 7.24
C MET A 529 -26.24 12.06 7.06
N ASP A 530 -26.30 11.64 5.80
CA ASP A 530 -26.25 10.24 5.34
C ASP A 530 -24.76 9.77 5.30
N CYS A 531 -24.26 9.25 6.44
CA CYS A 531 -22.87 8.78 6.67
C CYS A 531 -22.54 7.41 6.01
N GLY A 532 -21.36 6.76 6.22
CA GLY A 532 -21.03 5.47 5.53
C GLY A 532 -19.90 4.46 5.95
N SER A 533 -19.76 3.52 6.95
CA SER A 533 -20.36 2.93 8.20
C SER A 533 -21.46 1.79 8.27
N GLU A 534 -21.43 0.76 7.41
CA GLU A 534 -22.12 -0.56 7.45
C GLU A 534 -23.69 -0.71 7.60
N THR A 535 -24.24 -1.61 6.76
CA THR A 535 -25.42 -2.48 7.06
C THR A 535 -25.10 -3.94 6.71
N LYS A 536 -25.25 -4.86 7.66
CA LYS A 536 -25.83 -6.18 7.37
C LYS A 536 -27.30 -6.12 7.76
N ASP A 537 -28.14 -6.86 7.04
CA ASP A 537 -29.59 -6.85 7.21
C ASP A 537 -29.97 -7.39 8.61
N THR A 538 -30.58 -6.54 9.45
CA THR A 538 -30.91 -6.87 10.84
C THR A 538 -32.42 -7.04 11.02
N THR A 539 -32.91 -8.24 10.69
CA THR A 539 -34.09 -8.79 11.35
C THR A 539 -33.67 -10.02 12.17
N LYS A 540 -34.13 -10.09 13.43
CA LYS A 540 -33.78 -11.10 14.47
C LYS A 540 -32.38 -11.00 15.11
N ALA A 541 -32.33 -10.25 16.21
CA ALA A 541 -31.54 -10.44 17.46
C ALA A 541 -30.00 -10.65 17.45
N GLN A 542 -29.36 -10.11 18.51
CA GLN A 542 -27.96 -10.29 18.96
C GLN A 542 -26.81 -9.85 18.01
N PRO A 543 -26.30 -8.61 18.13
CA PRO A 543 -25.27 -8.08 17.21
C PRO A 543 -23.81 -8.48 17.52
N HIS A 544 -23.44 -8.75 18.77
CA HIS A 544 -22.02 -8.81 19.18
C HIS A 544 -21.31 -10.11 18.75
N ASP A 545 -21.94 -11.27 18.91
CA ASP A 545 -21.29 -12.56 18.69
C ASP A 545 -21.07 -12.90 17.21
N ASN A 546 -21.93 -12.41 16.30
CA ASN A 546 -21.79 -12.64 14.87
C ASN A 546 -20.49 -12.02 14.30
N LEU A 547 -20.13 -10.81 14.76
CA LEU A 547 -18.85 -10.17 14.40
C LEU A 547 -17.64 -10.90 14.99
N ARG A 548 -17.76 -11.42 16.22
CA ARG A 548 -16.74 -12.22 16.91
C ARG A 548 -16.48 -13.54 16.16
N LEU A 549 -17.54 -14.28 15.80
CA LEU A 549 -17.51 -15.49 14.98
C LEU A 549 -16.80 -15.26 13.64
N ILE A 550 -17.19 -14.22 12.90
CA ILE A 550 -16.59 -13.89 11.60
C ILE A 550 -15.09 -13.58 11.75
N ARG A 551 -14.69 -12.80 12.76
CA ARG A 551 -13.26 -12.49 13.00
C ARG A 551 -12.47 -13.76 13.33
N ARG A 552 -12.99 -14.59 14.25
CA ARG A 552 -12.42 -15.89 14.62
C ARG A 552 -12.24 -16.82 13.42
N GLN A 553 -13.26 -16.95 12.56
CA GLN A 553 -13.18 -17.78 11.35
C GLN A 553 -12.14 -17.25 10.35
N ASN A 554 -12.03 -15.93 10.14
CA ASN A 554 -11.01 -15.37 9.25
C ASN A 554 -9.57 -15.70 9.72
N VAL A 555 -9.29 -15.67 11.03
CA VAL A 555 -7.97 -16.05 11.57
C VAL A 555 -7.69 -17.55 11.40
N ILE A 556 -8.71 -18.40 11.59
CA ILE A 556 -8.61 -19.84 11.32
C ILE A 556 -8.31 -20.11 9.84
N GLN A 557 -8.98 -19.37 8.92
CA GLN A 557 -8.74 -19.48 7.49
C GLN A 557 -7.34 -19.02 7.11
N GLU A 558 -6.87 -17.89 7.63
CA GLU A 558 -5.49 -17.41 7.39
C GLU A 558 -4.46 -18.44 7.86
N LEU A 559 -4.64 -19.04 9.05
CA LEU A 559 -3.75 -20.09 9.56
C LEU A 559 -3.63 -21.26 8.57
N ILE A 560 -4.76 -21.74 8.03
CA ILE A 560 -4.82 -22.89 7.11
C ILE A 560 -4.21 -22.55 5.74
N ASP A 561 -4.52 -21.37 5.19
CA ASP A 561 -4.03 -20.96 3.87
C ASP A 561 -2.54 -20.62 3.91
N THR A 562 -2.07 -19.97 4.98
CA THR A 562 -0.63 -19.73 5.19
C THR A 562 0.15 -21.02 5.47
N GLU A 563 -0.48 -22.05 6.06
CA GLU A 563 0.12 -23.39 6.18
C GLU A 563 0.23 -24.06 4.81
N MET A 564 -0.77 -23.87 3.95
CA MET A 564 -0.76 -24.39 2.58
C MET A 564 0.30 -23.71 1.72
N ALA A 565 0.49 -22.40 1.87
CA ALA A 565 1.57 -21.66 1.22
C ALA A 565 2.96 -22.12 1.71
N PHE A 566 3.14 -22.28 3.03
CA PHE A 566 4.39 -22.79 3.62
C PHE A 566 4.72 -24.21 3.10
N LEU A 567 3.75 -25.13 3.11
CA LEU A 567 3.94 -26.48 2.59
C LEU A 567 4.21 -26.52 1.08
N ARG A 568 3.67 -25.58 0.30
CA ARG A 568 3.99 -25.44 -1.13
C ARG A 568 5.45 -25.02 -1.33
N ASP A 569 5.91 -23.99 -0.62
CA ASP A 569 7.30 -23.52 -0.66
C ASP A 569 8.28 -24.63 -0.22
N MET A 570 7.98 -25.37 0.85
CA MET A 570 8.80 -26.49 1.33
C MET A 570 8.78 -27.71 0.40
N ARG A 571 7.67 -27.99 -0.28
CA ARG A 571 7.60 -29.02 -1.33
C ARG A 571 8.37 -28.60 -2.59
N ILE A 572 8.47 -27.31 -2.91
CA ILE A 572 9.33 -26.82 -4.00
C ILE A 572 10.82 -27.00 -3.65
N LEU A 573 11.21 -26.69 -2.42
CA LEU A 573 12.56 -26.93 -1.90
C LEU A 573 12.95 -28.43 -1.96
N LEU A 574 12.01 -29.32 -1.63
CA LEU A 574 12.21 -30.77 -1.65
C LEU A 574 12.18 -31.38 -3.07
N LEU A 575 11.21 -31.00 -3.90
CA LEU A 575 10.95 -31.68 -5.18
C LEU A 575 11.69 -31.06 -6.38
N VAL A 576 12.01 -29.76 -6.33
CA VAL A 576 12.75 -29.09 -7.41
C VAL A 576 14.21 -28.89 -7.04
N TYR A 577 14.51 -28.26 -5.90
CA TYR A 577 15.91 -28.00 -5.53
C TYR A 577 16.64 -29.29 -5.15
N LYS A 578 16.25 -29.99 -4.06
CA LYS A 578 16.86 -31.29 -3.70
C LYS A 578 16.74 -32.30 -4.86
N GLY A 579 15.55 -32.41 -5.46
CA GLY A 579 15.27 -33.34 -6.57
C GLY A 579 16.02 -33.10 -7.88
N THR A 580 16.81 -32.02 -8.00
CA THR A 580 17.70 -31.78 -9.16
C THR A 580 19.17 -31.58 -8.78
N ALA A 581 19.49 -31.52 -7.48
CA ALA A 581 20.84 -31.25 -7.00
C ALA A 581 21.84 -32.32 -7.48
N ASP A 582 21.45 -33.61 -7.44
CA ASP A 582 22.27 -34.74 -7.92
C ASP A 582 22.55 -34.69 -9.43
N ALA A 583 21.82 -33.87 -10.19
CA ALA A 583 22.04 -33.65 -11.63
C ALA A 583 22.98 -32.48 -11.94
N CYS A 584 23.47 -31.76 -10.92
CA CYS A 584 24.45 -30.68 -11.05
C CYS A 584 25.86 -31.20 -10.72
N PRO A 585 26.78 -31.37 -11.71
CA PRO A 585 28.07 -32.03 -11.48
C PRO A 585 29.07 -31.27 -10.60
N ALA A 586 28.73 -30.06 -10.15
CA ALA A 586 29.51 -29.24 -9.23
C ALA A 586 29.02 -29.32 -7.77
N LEU A 587 27.85 -29.92 -7.52
CA LEU A 587 27.35 -30.21 -6.18
C LEU A 587 27.77 -31.62 -5.77
N ASP A 588 28.56 -31.73 -4.71
CA ASP A 588 28.94 -33.02 -4.13
C ASP A 588 27.83 -33.57 -3.21
N PRO A 589 27.74 -34.91 -3.01
CA PRO A 589 26.68 -35.51 -2.20
C PRO A 589 26.66 -35.05 -0.73
N LEU A 590 27.79 -34.67 -0.14
CA LEU A 590 27.87 -34.20 1.24
C LEU A 590 27.28 -32.79 1.36
N THR A 591 27.57 -31.88 0.41
CA THR A 591 26.93 -30.56 0.33
C THR A 591 25.41 -30.68 0.11
N ILE A 592 24.96 -31.60 -0.76
CA ILE A 592 23.52 -31.89 -0.97
C ILE A 592 22.88 -32.41 0.33
N GLN A 593 23.58 -33.31 1.04
CA GLN A 593 23.14 -33.83 2.33
C GLN A 593 23.03 -32.72 3.38
N ILE A 594 24.02 -31.82 3.48
CA ILE A 594 24.04 -30.69 4.42
C ILE A 594 22.86 -29.73 4.15
N ILE A 595 22.70 -29.25 2.92
CA ILE A 595 21.67 -28.24 2.56
C ILE A 595 20.25 -28.80 2.70
N PHE A 596 20.02 -30.06 2.34
CA PHE A 596 18.68 -30.63 2.24
C PHE A 596 18.39 -31.76 3.24
N ARG A 597 19.18 -31.89 4.31
CA ARG A 597 19.12 -33.00 5.29
C ARG A 597 17.72 -33.24 5.82
N ASN A 598 17.11 -32.17 6.32
CA ASN A 598 15.96 -32.24 7.22
C ASN A 598 14.63 -31.79 6.58
N ILE A 599 14.68 -31.22 5.37
CA ILE A 599 13.50 -30.65 4.67
C ILE A 599 12.37 -31.67 4.51
N SER A 600 12.69 -32.95 4.28
CA SER A 600 11.70 -34.04 4.19
C SER A 600 10.94 -34.29 5.49
N TYR A 601 11.57 -34.14 6.65
CA TYR A 601 10.89 -34.29 7.95
C TYR A 601 10.03 -33.06 8.27
N ILE A 602 10.51 -31.84 7.95
CA ILE A 602 9.70 -30.61 8.05
C ILE A 602 8.43 -30.73 7.20
N VAL A 603 8.56 -31.09 5.91
CA VAL A 603 7.41 -31.31 5.02
C VAL A 603 6.44 -32.37 5.58
N SER A 604 6.96 -33.42 6.21
CA SER A 604 6.14 -34.50 6.77
C SER A 604 5.39 -34.07 8.03
N ALA A 605 6.08 -33.47 9.00
CA ALA A 605 5.49 -32.98 10.26
C ALA A 605 4.41 -31.91 9.99
N HIS A 606 4.70 -30.95 9.10
CA HIS A 606 3.73 -29.92 8.72
C HIS A 606 2.59 -30.47 7.85
N THR A 607 2.82 -31.48 7.00
CA THR A 607 1.71 -32.12 6.25
C THR A 607 0.75 -32.85 7.21
N ALA A 608 1.28 -33.51 8.24
CA ALA A 608 0.46 -34.10 9.30
C ALA A 608 -0.31 -33.02 10.09
N PHE A 609 0.37 -31.94 10.48
CA PHE A 609 -0.26 -30.80 11.18
C PHE A 609 -1.36 -30.14 10.34
N GLN A 610 -1.15 -29.88 9.05
CA GLN A 610 -2.19 -29.32 8.17
C GLN A 610 -3.40 -30.27 8.03
N SER A 611 -3.16 -31.59 7.94
CA SER A 611 -4.21 -32.60 7.92
C SER A 611 -5.06 -32.54 9.19
N GLN A 612 -4.42 -32.42 10.36
CA GLN A 612 -5.11 -32.31 11.64
C GLN A 612 -5.79 -30.95 11.83
N LEU A 613 -5.21 -29.83 11.39
CA LEU A 613 -5.86 -28.52 11.38
C LEU A 613 -7.18 -28.56 10.59
N LYS A 614 -7.16 -29.13 9.38
CA LYS A 614 -8.35 -29.27 8.53
C LYS A 614 -9.41 -30.15 9.18
N LYS A 615 -9.04 -31.26 9.82
CA LYS A 615 -9.96 -32.09 10.62
C LYS A 615 -10.54 -31.32 11.81
N SER A 616 -9.73 -30.54 12.51
CA SER A 616 -10.12 -29.72 13.65
C SER A 616 -11.06 -28.55 13.33
N VAL A 617 -11.44 -28.34 12.06
CA VAL A 617 -12.43 -27.33 11.62
C VAL A 617 -13.46 -27.90 10.63
N ALA A 618 -13.49 -29.22 10.44
CA ALA A 618 -14.19 -29.85 9.31
C ALA A 618 -15.72 -29.66 9.33
N SER A 619 -16.33 -29.51 10.51
CA SER A 619 -17.74 -29.15 10.69
C SER A 619 -18.08 -27.75 10.15
N SER A 620 -17.11 -26.84 10.17
CA SER A 620 -17.33 -25.39 10.19
C SER A 620 -16.85 -24.68 8.91
N CYS A 621 -16.36 -25.44 7.92
CA CYS A 621 -15.64 -24.91 6.75
C CYS A 621 -16.06 -25.46 5.38
N TYR A 622 -16.72 -26.62 5.25
CA TYR A 622 -17.16 -27.17 3.95
C TYR A 622 -18.52 -27.90 4.03
N PRO A 623 -19.35 -27.85 2.97
CA PRO A 623 -20.69 -28.44 2.98
C PRO A 623 -20.66 -29.98 2.86
N ARG A 624 -21.65 -30.65 3.48
CA ARG A 624 -21.90 -32.08 3.27
C ARG A 624 -22.39 -32.33 1.84
N GLN A 625 -21.73 -33.25 1.13
CA GLN A 625 -22.32 -33.89 -0.05
C GLN A 625 -23.15 -35.08 0.42
N ASN A 626 -24.46 -35.07 0.16
CA ASN A 626 -25.28 -36.28 0.17
C ASN A 626 -25.19 -36.93 -1.23
N GLU A 627 -25.12 -38.25 -1.29
CA GLU A 627 -24.99 -39.00 -2.55
C GLU A 627 -26.34 -39.39 -3.16
N ALA A 628 -26.27 -39.85 -4.42
CA ALA A 628 -27.29 -40.52 -5.23
C ALA A 628 -28.46 -39.66 -5.80
N PRO A 629 -29.04 -40.05 -6.96
CA PRO A 629 -28.47 -40.80 -8.08
C PRO A 629 -28.55 -40.05 -9.44
N ILE A 630 -27.95 -40.62 -10.48
CA ILE A 630 -27.84 -40.03 -11.83
C ILE A 630 -29.16 -40.20 -12.62
N LEU A 631 -29.69 -39.12 -13.24
CA LEU A 631 -30.35 -39.18 -14.56
C LEU A 631 -30.55 -37.80 -15.23
N GLN A 632 -30.06 -37.72 -16.48
CA GLN A 632 -30.34 -36.81 -17.62
C GLN A 632 -30.98 -35.40 -17.48
N ASN A 633 -30.31 -34.43 -18.14
CA ASN A 633 -30.83 -33.26 -18.86
C ASN A 633 -31.95 -32.37 -18.27
N ARG A 634 -31.57 -31.18 -17.80
CA ARG A 634 -32.36 -29.95 -18.05
C ARG A 634 -31.48 -28.70 -18.19
N SER A 635 -32.04 -27.65 -18.77
CA SER A 635 -31.36 -26.39 -19.11
C SER A 635 -31.51 -25.34 -17.99
N THR A 636 -30.91 -24.17 -18.22
CA THR A 636 -31.03 -22.87 -17.50
C THR A 636 -30.18 -22.66 -16.22
N THR A 637 -29.51 -21.50 -16.23
CA THR A 637 -29.10 -20.66 -15.08
C THR A 637 -28.56 -21.33 -13.81
N ALA A 638 -27.23 -21.37 -13.70
CA ALA A 638 -26.52 -21.39 -12.41
C ALA A 638 -25.54 -20.20 -12.36
N LEU A 639 -25.94 -19.12 -11.68
CA LEU A 639 -25.06 -17.99 -11.38
C LEU A 639 -24.13 -18.40 -10.22
N ASP A 640 -22.87 -17.97 -10.22
CA ASP A 640 -21.86 -18.37 -9.20
C ASP A 640 -22.18 -17.76 -7.82
N HIS A 641 -23.08 -18.43 -7.09
CA HIS A 641 -23.55 -18.06 -5.77
C HIS A 641 -22.69 -18.71 -4.68
N ARG A 642 -21.54 -18.08 -4.37
CA ARG A 642 -20.90 -18.25 -3.06
C ARG A 642 -21.77 -17.58 -1.98
N ILE A 643 -22.78 -18.30 -1.53
CA ILE A 643 -23.67 -17.91 -0.43
C ILE A 643 -22.82 -17.67 0.82
N TYR A 644 -23.01 -16.52 1.46
CA TYR A 644 -22.49 -16.26 2.80
C TYR A 644 -23.23 -17.14 3.81
N MET A 645 -22.71 -18.33 4.09
CA MET A 645 -23.20 -19.12 5.23
C MET A 645 -22.95 -18.36 6.54
N GLN A 646 -23.98 -18.33 7.39
CA GLN A 646 -23.81 -17.99 8.79
C GLN A 646 -23.15 -19.21 9.46
N VAL A 647 -21.96 -19.01 10.05
CA VAL A 647 -21.37 -19.99 10.97
C VAL A 647 -22.19 -19.95 12.26
N SER A 648 -22.64 -21.10 12.75
CA SER A 648 -23.34 -21.13 14.03
C SER A 648 -22.37 -21.12 15.21
N GLU A 649 -22.85 -20.69 16.38
CA GLU A 649 -22.10 -20.76 17.64
C GLU A 649 -21.64 -22.20 17.93
N ALA A 650 -22.46 -23.21 17.57
CA ALA A 650 -22.13 -24.63 17.72
C ALA A 650 -21.01 -25.08 16.76
N ASP A 651 -20.97 -24.56 15.53
CA ASP A 651 -19.90 -24.86 14.57
C ASP A 651 -18.57 -24.25 15.00
N ASP A 652 -18.57 -23.07 15.61
CA ASP A 652 -17.36 -22.49 16.19
C ASP A 652 -16.93 -23.27 17.44
N GLN A 653 -17.84 -23.53 18.38
CA GLN A 653 -17.60 -24.37 19.57
C GLN A 653 -17.20 -25.82 19.25
N ALA A 654 -17.35 -26.29 18.00
CA ALA A 654 -16.82 -27.57 17.53
C ALA A 654 -15.32 -27.51 17.13
N THR A 655 -14.74 -26.33 16.90
CA THR A 655 -13.35 -26.19 16.42
C THR A 655 -12.29 -26.55 17.47
N ARG A 656 -11.21 -27.24 17.05
CA ARG A 656 -10.17 -27.80 17.95
C ARG A 656 -8.74 -27.47 17.47
N VAL A 657 -8.48 -26.19 17.18
CA VAL A 657 -7.23 -25.67 16.61
C VAL A 657 -6.08 -25.70 17.62
N GLY A 658 -6.31 -25.26 18.85
CA GLY A 658 -5.34 -25.33 19.95
C GLY A 658 -4.98 -26.78 20.29
N ARG A 659 -5.97 -27.68 20.29
CA ARG A 659 -5.70 -29.13 20.43
C ARG A 659 -4.82 -29.68 19.30
N ALA A 660 -5.00 -29.22 18.06
CA ALA A 660 -4.13 -29.61 16.95
C ALA A 660 -2.69 -29.09 17.12
N PHE A 661 -2.52 -27.83 17.56
CA PHE A 661 -1.20 -27.30 17.91
C PHE A 661 -0.54 -28.13 19.02
N LYS A 662 -1.20 -28.36 20.16
CA LYS A 662 -0.65 -29.15 21.28
C LYS A 662 -0.22 -30.56 20.87
N PHE A 663 -0.92 -31.20 19.93
CA PHE A 663 -0.57 -32.54 19.45
C PHE A 663 0.66 -32.54 18.52
N HIS A 664 0.83 -31.51 17.68
CA HIS A 664 1.91 -31.45 16.69
C HIS A 664 3.14 -30.64 17.11
N ILE A 665 3.04 -29.79 18.14
CA ILE A 665 4.10 -28.83 18.50
C ILE A 665 5.43 -29.50 18.88
N GLY A 666 5.40 -30.60 19.65
CA GLY A 666 6.63 -31.33 20.00
C GLY A 666 7.36 -31.89 18.77
N ASN A 667 6.62 -32.41 17.79
CA ASN A 667 7.19 -32.89 16.53
C ASN A 667 7.71 -31.72 15.67
N MET A 668 6.96 -30.62 15.57
CA MET A 668 7.41 -29.40 14.90
C MET A 668 8.68 -28.79 15.56
N ALA A 669 8.79 -28.85 16.88
CA ALA A 669 9.98 -28.44 17.62
C ALA A 669 11.19 -29.31 17.28
N ILE A 670 11.06 -30.64 17.32
CA ILE A 670 12.14 -31.59 17.02
C ILE A 670 12.68 -31.39 15.59
N VAL A 671 11.79 -31.30 14.59
CA VAL A 671 12.24 -31.10 13.19
C VAL A 671 12.79 -29.69 12.96
N LEU A 672 12.39 -28.68 13.73
CA LEU A 672 12.95 -27.33 13.62
C LEU A 672 14.31 -27.21 14.33
N GLU A 673 14.49 -27.82 15.50
CA GLU A 673 15.77 -27.82 16.22
C GLU A 673 16.86 -28.50 15.39
N GLU A 674 16.58 -29.68 14.82
CA GLU A 674 17.51 -30.37 13.92
C GLU A 674 17.74 -29.60 12.60
N PHE A 675 16.83 -28.70 12.21
CA PHE A 675 17.07 -27.81 11.08
C PHE A 675 18.05 -26.68 11.45
N LEU A 676 17.85 -26.07 12.62
CA LEU A 676 18.67 -24.97 13.13
C LEU A 676 20.11 -25.39 13.43
N LYS A 677 20.35 -26.59 14.01
CA LYS A 677 21.72 -27.11 14.27
C LYS A 677 22.64 -27.11 13.04
N ASN A 678 22.07 -27.23 11.85
CA ASN A 678 22.82 -27.32 10.60
C ASN A 678 22.87 -25.96 9.85
N HIS A 679 22.18 -24.91 10.34
CA HIS A 679 21.90 -23.68 9.57
C HIS A 679 23.14 -22.82 9.27
N ASP A 680 24.05 -22.68 10.23
CA ASP A 680 25.29 -21.89 10.02
C ASP A 680 26.22 -22.61 9.02
N GLN A 681 26.38 -23.94 9.15
CA GLN A 681 27.14 -24.75 8.19
C GLN A 681 26.53 -24.71 6.77
N VAL A 682 25.19 -24.69 6.66
CA VAL A 682 24.48 -24.50 5.39
C VAL A 682 24.80 -23.11 4.80
N THR A 683 24.81 -22.07 5.64
CA THR A 683 25.08 -20.68 5.22
C THR A 683 26.52 -20.52 4.72
N GLU A 684 27.51 -21.03 5.46
CA GLU A 684 28.92 -21.03 5.05
C GLU A 684 29.13 -21.81 3.73
N ARG A 685 28.54 -23.01 3.62
CA ARG A 685 28.66 -23.82 2.40
C ARG A 685 28.00 -23.14 1.20
N LEU A 686 26.84 -22.52 1.37
CA LEU A 686 26.18 -21.73 0.31
C LEU A 686 27.05 -20.56 -0.16
N ALA A 687 27.71 -19.84 0.75
CA ALA A 687 28.60 -18.73 0.41
C ALA A 687 29.83 -19.17 -0.41
N VAL A 688 30.35 -20.38 -0.17
CA VAL A 688 31.46 -20.98 -0.93
C VAL A 688 30.99 -21.45 -2.31
N ILE A 689 29.96 -22.30 -2.38
CA ILE A 689 29.59 -22.99 -3.63
C ILE A 689 28.95 -22.07 -4.67
N ARG A 690 28.40 -20.92 -4.26
CA ARG A 690 27.87 -19.89 -5.17
C ARG A 690 28.90 -19.22 -6.06
N GLN A 691 30.19 -19.48 -5.82
CA GLN A 691 31.27 -19.00 -6.68
C GLN A 691 31.45 -19.88 -7.94
N ASP A 692 30.83 -21.08 -8.01
CA ASP A 692 30.87 -21.92 -9.21
C ASP A 692 29.76 -21.55 -10.23
N PRO A 693 30.11 -21.21 -11.49
CA PRO A 693 29.12 -20.87 -12.52
C PRO A 693 28.10 -21.96 -12.87
N MET A 694 28.42 -23.25 -12.68
CA MET A 694 27.48 -24.36 -12.89
C MET A 694 26.39 -24.37 -11.82
N ILE A 695 26.74 -24.01 -10.58
CA ILE A 695 25.80 -23.94 -9.46
C ILE A 695 24.91 -22.71 -9.60
N LEU A 696 25.47 -21.57 -10.03
CA LEU A 696 24.67 -20.39 -10.40
C LEU A 696 23.65 -20.69 -11.52
N TYR A 697 24.08 -21.38 -12.59
CA TYR A 697 23.18 -21.83 -13.65
C TYR A 697 22.10 -22.82 -13.16
N TRP A 698 22.45 -23.77 -12.30
CA TRP A 698 21.47 -24.69 -11.69
C TRP A 698 20.44 -23.94 -10.83
N LEU A 699 20.87 -22.98 -10.00
CA LEU A 699 19.99 -22.12 -9.20
C LEU A 699 19.05 -21.28 -10.08
N GLU A 700 19.58 -20.71 -11.18
CA GLU A 700 18.78 -19.95 -12.15
C GLU A 700 17.73 -20.82 -12.84
N GLN A 701 18.09 -22.03 -13.30
CA GLN A 701 17.11 -22.93 -13.91
C GLN A 701 16.06 -23.41 -12.89
N CYS A 702 16.42 -23.61 -11.62
CA CYS A 702 15.46 -23.94 -10.55
C CYS A 702 14.51 -22.79 -10.27
N LYS A 703 15.01 -21.54 -10.26
CA LYS A 703 14.21 -20.32 -10.15
C LYS A 703 13.22 -20.19 -11.31
N ASP A 704 13.66 -20.35 -12.56
CA ASP A 704 12.79 -20.26 -13.73
C ASP A 704 11.64 -21.28 -13.71
N VAL A 705 11.91 -22.51 -13.23
CA VAL A 705 10.89 -23.55 -13.05
C VAL A 705 9.87 -23.20 -11.95
N THR A 706 10.23 -22.38 -10.97
CA THR A 706 9.50 -22.21 -9.70
C THR A 706 8.90 -20.81 -9.50
N GLN A 707 9.28 -19.81 -10.30
CA GLN A 707 8.78 -18.42 -10.27
C GLN A 707 7.25 -18.26 -10.43
N HIS A 708 6.55 -19.30 -10.91
CA HIS A 708 5.09 -19.35 -11.01
C HIS A 708 4.42 -20.19 -9.90
N LEU A 709 5.21 -20.79 -9.00
CA LEU A 709 4.77 -21.72 -7.96
C LEU A 709 5.10 -21.22 -6.54
N THR A 710 6.09 -20.33 -6.39
CA THR A 710 6.45 -19.66 -5.13
C THR A 710 6.82 -18.20 -5.37
N TYR A 711 6.71 -17.39 -4.32
CA TYR A 711 7.19 -16.00 -4.26
C TYR A 711 8.58 -15.87 -3.62
N ALA A 712 9.25 -16.99 -3.28
CA ALA A 712 10.65 -16.97 -2.85
C ALA A 712 11.57 -16.67 -4.04
N TRP A 713 12.48 -15.71 -3.90
CA TRP A 713 13.29 -15.20 -5.00
C TRP A 713 14.52 -16.07 -5.33
N ASP A 714 14.93 -16.93 -4.40
CA ASP A 714 16.13 -17.76 -4.42
C ASP A 714 16.05 -18.88 -3.38
N LEU A 715 17.15 -19.64 -3.23
CA LEU A 715 17.26 -20.75 -2.28
C LEU A 715 17.30 -20.31 -0.81
N ASP A 716 17.85 -19.14 -0.48
CA ASP A 716 17.91 -18.66 0.91
C ASP A 716 16.51 -18.22 1.38
N SER A 717 15.78 -17.56 0.50
CA SER A 717 14.37 -17.18 0.64
C SER A 717 13.45 -18.38 0.89
N LEU A 718 13.88 -19.61 0.52
CA LEU A 718 13.22 -20.86 0.89
C LEU A 718 13.75 -21.42 2.21
N LEU A 719 15.07 -21.45 2.41
CA LEU A 719 15.70 -22.02 3.61
C LEU A 719 15.35 -21.25 4.90
N ILE A 720 15.05 -19.94 4.84
CA ILE A 720 14.59 -19.17 6.00
C ILE A 720 13.11 -19.42 6.39
N LYS A 721 12.32 -20.08 5.53
CA LYS A 721 10.87 -20.26 5.73
C LYS A 721 10.48 -21.01 7.02
N PRO A 722 11.17 -22.08 7.48
CA PRO A 722 10.78 -22.77 8.72
C PRO A 722 10.84 -21.84 9.94
N VAL A 723 11.86 -20.99 10.01
CA VAL A 723 12.03 -19.99 11.07
C VAL A 723 10.95 -18.91 10.99
N GLN A 724 10.65 -18.42 9.79
CA GLN A 724 9.55 -17.47 9.56
C GLN A 724 8.15 -18.06 9.85
N ARG A 725 7.98 -19.39 9.75
CA ARG A 725 6.71 -20.04 10.03
C ARG A 725 6.47 -20.16 11.53
N VAL A 726 7.45 -20.62 12.31
CA VAL A 726 7.29 -20.78 13.77
C VAL A 726 7.03 -19.45 14.47
N THR A 727 7.69 -18.36 14.06
CA THR A 727 7.51 -17.03 14.66
C THR A 727 6.13 -16.41 14.37
N ARG A 728 5.44 -16.85 13.31
CA ARG A 728 4.08 -16.39 12.99
C ARG A 728 2.99 -17.11 13.81
N TYR A 729 3.25 -18.30 14.35
CA TYR A 729 2.23 -19.06 15.09
C TYR A 729 1.74 -18.38 16.39
N PRO A 730 2.60 -17.83 17.29
CA PRO A 730 2.12 -17.11 18.48
C PRO A 730 1.25 -15.90 18.15
N LEU A 731 1.53 -15.22 17.04
CA LEU A 731 0.75 -14.06 16.57
C LEU A 731 -0.65 -14.50 16.14
N LEU A 732 -0.73 -15.52 15.27
CA LEU A 732 -2.00 -16.11 14.82
C LEU A 732 -2.83 -16.66 15.98
N ILE A 733 -2.21 -17.35 16.94
CA ILE A 733 -2.92 -17.86 18.12
C ILE A 733 -3.33 -16.72 19.07
N SER A 734 -2.54 -15.65 19.19
CA SER A 734 -2.93 -14.48 20.02
C SER A 734 -4.15 -13.76 19.47
N GLU A 735 -4.21 -13.52 18.16
CA GLU A 735 -5.39 -12.91 17.54
C GLU A 735 -6.58 -13.89 17.51
N LEU A 736 -6.33 -15.20 17.38
CA LEU A 736 -7.39 -16.21 17.53
C LEU A 736 -7.98 -16.20 18.96
N LEU A 737 -7.13 -16.16 19.99
CA LEU A 737 -7.52 -16.03 21.40
C LEU A 737 -8.30 -14.74 21.69
N ARG A 738 -8.04 -13.67 20.96
CA ARG A 738 -8.77 -12.39 21.07
C ARG A 738 -10.26 -12.52 20.72
N HIS A 739 -10.58 -13.38 19.75
CA HIS A 739 -11.97 -13.62 19.30
C HIS A 739 -12.54 -14.96 19.82
N THR A 740 -11.88 -15.62 20.77
CA THR A 740 -12.33 -16.89 21.37
C THR A 740 -13.09 -16.62 22.67
N PRO A 741 -14.37 -17.01 22.82
CA PRO A 741 -15.10 -16.86 24.09
C PRO A 741 -14.41 -17.53 25.30
N PRO A 742 -14.53 -16.99 26.53
CA PRO A 742 -13.91 -17.56 27.74
C PRO A 742 -14.26 -19.03 28.00
N ASP A 743 -15.51 -19.40 27.70
CA ASP A 743 -16.15 -20.71 27.82
C ASP A 743 -15.81 -21.67 26.66
N HIS A 744 -15.26 -21.16 25.54
CA HIS A 744 -15.03 -21.95 24.35
C HIS A 744 -14.04 -23.12 24.63
N PRO A 745 -14.41 -24.39 24.35
CA PRO A 745 -13.72 -25.58 24.85
C PRO A 745 -12.26 -25.74 24.37
N ASP A 746 -11.86 -25.05 23.31
CA ASP A 746 -10.48 -25.04 22.80
C ASP A 746 -9.62 -23.88 23.36
N ARG A 747 -10.19 -22.91 24.10
CA ARG A 747 -9.48 -21.70 24.57
C ARG A 747 -8.28 -22.03 25.45
N LYS A 748 -8.43 -22.97 26.39
CA LYS A 748 -7.34 -23.46 27.25
C LYS A 748 -6.22 -24.10 26.42
N ASN A 749 -6.57 -24.90 25.40
CA ASN A 749 -5.59 -25.51 24.50
C ASN A 749 -4.87 -24.47 23.62
N LEU A 750 -5.55 -23.40 23.21
CA LEU A 750 -4.96 -22.29 22.47
C LEU A 750 -3.98 -21.48 23.34
N GLN A 751 -4.31 -21.23 24.61
CA GLN A 751 -3.40 -20.56 25.55
C GLN A 751 -2.15 -21.41 25.79
N GLU A 752 -2.31 -22.67 26.18
CA GLU A 752 -1.18 -23.59 26.38
C GLU A 752 -0.34 -23.78 25.11
N ALA A 753 -0.95 -23.80 23.92
CA ALA A 753 -0.22 -23.84 22.64
C ALA A 753 0.61 -22.58 22.40
N LYS A 754 0.07 -21.38 22.72
CA LYS A 754 0.82 -20.12 22.66
C LYS A 754 2.02 -20.13 23.60
N ASP A 755 1.83 -20.60 24.82
CA ASP A 755 2.88 -20.59 25.84
C ASP A 755 4.00 -21.59 25.51
N LEU A 756 3.65 -22.79 25.02
CA LEU A 756 4.62 -23.76 24.50
C LEU A 756 5.38 -23.24 23.25
N LEU A 757 4.74 -22.47 22.37
CA LEU A 757 5.44 -21.83 21.25
C LEU A 757 6.38 -20.71 21.72
N ASN A 758 6.00 -19.94 22.73
CA ASN A 758 6.85 -18.90 23.30
C ASN A 758 8.08 -19.51 24.00
N ILE A 759 7.92 -20.64 24.70
CA ILE A 759 9.03 -21.42 25.27
C ILE A 759 9.95 -21.92 24.15
N LEU A 760 9.40 -22.51 23.09
CA LEU A 760 10.17 -22.96 21.93
C LEU A 760 10.98 -21.82 21.26
N LEU A 761 10.36 -20.65 21.07
CA LEU A 761 11.04 -19.47 20.52
C LEU A 761 12.10 -18.90 21.47
N PHE A 762 11.86 -18.94 22.78
CA PHE A 762 12.86 -18.56 23.78
C PHE A 762 14.07 -19.51 23.73
N GLU A 763 13.86 -20.83 23.73
CA GLU A 763 14.94 -21.81 23.58
C GLU A 763 15.75 -21.63 22.29
N ILE A 764 15.07 -21.40 21.16
CA ILE A 764 15.70 -21.12 19.86
C ILE A 764 16.58 -19.87 19.95
N ASN A 765 16.08 -18.78 20.54
CA ASN A 765 16.84 -17.54 20.71
C ASN A 765 18.04 -17.75 21.64
N THR A 766 17.88 -18.42 22.79
CA THR A 766 18.97 -18.68 23.74
C THR A 766 20.06 -19.55 23.12
N LYS A 767 19.69 -20.62 22.38
CA LYS A 767 20.63 -21.49 21.64
C LYS A 767 21.35 -20.72 20.51
N THR A 768 20.71 -19.70 19.92
CA THR A 768 21.32 -18.83 18.89
C THR A 768 22.27 -17.78 19.50
N VAL A 769 22.06 -17.38 20.76
CA VAL A 769 22.94 -16.43 21.48
C VAL A 769 24.22 -17.11 21.96
N THR A 770 24.15 -18.33 22.50
CA THR A 770 25.34 -19.06 22.96
C THR A 770 26.30 -19.44 21.83
N ALA A 771 25.79 -19.62 20.61
CA ALA A 771 26.60 -19.82 19.41
C ALA A 771 27.40 -18.58 18.96
N ARG A 772 27.15 -17.39 19.54
CA ARG A 772 27.73 -16.10 19.11
C ARG A 772 28.75 -15.50 20.07
N VAL A 773 29.20 -16.26 21.08
CA VAL A 773 30.24 -15.81 22.02
C VAL A 773 31.62 -16.31 21.54
N PRO A 774 32.56 -15.43 21.14
CA PRO A 774 33.91 -15.85 20.75
C PRO A 774 34.71 -16.36 21.96
N GLN A 775 35.45 -17.46 21.79
CA GLN A 775 36.44 -17.91 22.78
C GLN A 775 37.71 -17.05 22.72
N THR A 776 37.68 -15.86 23.34
CA THR A 776 38.83 -14.95 23.43
C THR A 776 39.44 -14.90 24.83
N GLN A 777 39.95 -16.02 25.32
CA GLN A 777 40.84 -16.07 26.50
C GLN A 777 41.98 -17.10 26.35
N ALA A 778 43.09 -16.67 25.73
CA ALA A 778 44.42 -17.25 25.92
C ALA A 778 45.47 -16.17 25.56
N VAL A 779 46.43 -15.91 26.45
CA VAL A 779 47.37 -14.78 26.31
C VAL A 779 48.74 -15.25 25.83
N ALA A 780 49.19 -14.64 24.73
CA ALA A 780 50.55 -14.48 24.19
C ALA A 780 51.72 -15.37 24.69
N LYS A 781 52.47 -15.93 23.72
CA LYS A 781 53.95 -15.74 23.68
C LYS A 781 54.63 -16.06 22.34
N THR A 782 55.36 -15.05 21.84
CA THR A 782 56.64 -15.10 21.08
C THR A 782 56.79 -15.76 19.69
N ARG A 783 57.47 -14.98 18.83
CA ARG A 783 58.38 -15.35 17.71
C ARG A 783 57.74 -16.00 16.48
N GLY A 784 57.82 -15.27 15.35
CA GLY A 784 57.44 -15.76 14.03
C GLY A 784 58.64 -16.22 13.19
N PHE A 785 58.38 -16.45 11.89
CA PHE A 785 59.38 -16.50 10.83
C PHE A 785 58.72 -16.11 9.50
N GLU A 786 59.50 -15.67 8.52
CA GLU A 786 59.00 -15.47 7.15
C GLU A 786 58.82 -16.82 6.45
N THR A 787 57.85 -16.92 5.52
CA THR A 787 58.06 -17.52 4.18
C THR A 787 56.83 -17.39 3.30
N THR A 788 57.03 -17.17 2.00
CA THR A 788 55.99 -17.30 0.97
C THR A 788 56.04 -18.69 0.32
N PRO A 789 54.88 -19.31 0.02
CA PRO A 789 54.80 -20.36 -1.01
C PRO A 789 54.33 -19.77 -2.35
N LYS A 790 54.96 -20.20 -3.44
CA LYS A 790 54.63 -19.77 -4.81
C LYS A 790 53.43 -20.51 -5.39
N ILE A 791 52.74 -19.87 -6.34
CA ILE A 791 51.73 -20.48 -7.21
C ILE A 791 52.33 -21.69 -7.95
N ALA A 792 51.71 -22.87 -7.79
CA ALA A 792 52.02 -24.06 -8.59
C ALA A 792 50.90 -24.35 -9.60
N LYS A 793 51.22 -24.33 -10.91
CA LYS A 793 50.28 -24.71 -11.97
C LYS A 793 50.24 -26.24 -12.14
N ALA A 794 49.09 -26.85 -11.91
CA ALA A 794 48.84 -28.26 -12.23
C ALA A 794 47.63 -28.40 -13.18
N SER A 795 47.81 -28.09 -14.47
CA SER A 795 46.75 -28.28 -15.47
C SER A 795 46.73 -29.71 -15.99
N LYS A 796 45.74 -30.51 -15.57
CA LYS A 796 45.32 -31.72 -16.28
C LYS A 796 43.87 -31.56 -16.75
N LYS A 797 43.70 -31.36 -18.07
CA LYS A 797 42.39 -31.27 -18.73
C LYS A 797 41.67 -32.63 -18.65
N SER A 798 40.59 -32.72 -17.87
CA SER A 798 39.63 -33.83 -17.99
C SER A 798 38.45 -33.42 -18.89
N LYS A 799 38.14 -34.22 -19.92
CA LYS A 799 37.10 -33.94 -20.91
C LYS A 799 35.73 -34.50 -20.46
N THR A 800 35.07 -33.85 -19.48
CA THR A 800 33.76 -34.31 -18.98
C THR A 800 32.64 -33.27 -18.92
N LYS A 801 32.88 -32.02 -19.38
CA LYS A 801 31.89 -30.92 -19.26
C LYS A 801 30.65 -31.00 -20.18
N CYS A 802 30.58 -31.92 -21.15
CA CYS A 802 29.45 -31.96 -22.10
C CYS A 802 28.28 -32.88 -21.71
N SER A 803 28.50 -33.96 -20.95
CA SER A 803 27.41 -34.88 -20.56
C SER A 803 26.51 -34.29 -19.47
N GLY A 804 27.12 -33.72 -18.42
CA GLY A 804 26.40 -33.15 -17.27
C GLY A 804 25.39 -32.06 -17.66
N MET A 805 25.76 -31.14 -18.55
CA MET A 805 24.83 -30.11 -19.05
C MET A 805 23.63 -30.71 -19.80
N GLN A 806 23.82 -31.80 -20.55
CA GLN A 806 22.71 -32.48 -21.24
C GLN A 806 21.80 -33.22 -20.27
N THR A 807 22.35 -33.90 -19.25
CA THR A 807 21.58 -34.57 -18.20
C THR A 807 20.76 -33.56 -17.40
N LEU A 808 21.39 -32.47 -16.92
CA LEU A 808 20.70 -31.39 -16.22
C LEU A 808 19.58 -30.77 -17.08
N ARG A 809 19.86 -30.45 -18.35
CA ARG A 809 18.85 -29.90 -19.27
C ARG A 809 17.69 -30.87 -19.53
N LYS A 810 17.94 -32.18 -19.62
CA LYS A 810 16.88 -33.21 -19.73
C LYS A 810 16.00 -33.27 -18.47
N SER A 811 16.60 -33.22 -17.28
CA SER A 811 15.86 -33.19 -16.00
C SER A 811 15.00 -31.93 -15.88
N MET A 812 15.57 -30.74 -16.15
CA MET A 812 14.81 -29.48 -16.09
C MET A 812 13.68 -29.43 -17.13
N THR A 813 13.85 -30.00 -18.33
CA THR A 813 12.77 -30.11 -19.32
C THR A 813 11.64 -31.04 -18.84
N LYS A 814 11.96 -32.19 -18.20
CA LYS A 814 10.93 -33.05 -17.59
C LYS A 814 10.14 -32.30 -16.50
N ILE A 815 10.80 -31.47 -15.68
CA ILE A 815 10.15 -30.73 -14.59
C ILE A 815 9.36 -29.51 -15.10
N ARG A 816 9.85 -28.74 -16.10
CA ARG A 816 9.03 -27.71 -16.80
C ARG A 816 7.75 -28.35 -17.37
N GLY A 817 7.87 -29.52 -17.99
CA GLY A 817 6.74 -30.31 -18.50
C GLY A 817 5.81 -30.89 -17.42
N TRP A 818 6.21 -30.94 -16.15
CA TRP A 818 5.34 -31.27 -15.01
C TRP A 818 4.65 -30.00 -14.48
N SER A 819 5.40 -28.92 -14.26
CA SER A 819 4.90 -27.60 -13.82
C SER A 819 3.74 -27.10 -14.71
N HIS A 820 3.90 -27.13 -16.04
CA HIS A 820 2.85 -26.76 -17.00
C HIS A 820 1.62 -27.69 -17.02
N ARG A 821 1.67 -28.89 -16.42
CA ARG A 821 0.51 -29.78 -16.26
C ARG A 821 -0.19 -29.56 -14.93
N VAL A 822 0.56 -29.29 -13.85
CA VAL A 822 -0.02 -28.88 -12.56
C VAL A 822 -0.80 -27.57 -12.71
N GLY A 823 -0.26 -26.59 -13.43
CA GLY A 823 -0.91 -25.29 -13.68
C GLY A 823 -2.14 -25.30 -14.61
N ARG A 824 -2.61 -26.46 -15.08
CA ARG A 824 -3.85 -26.60 -15.89
C ARG A 824 -4.96 -27.42 -15.21
N GLY A 825 -4.70 -27.97 -14.02
CA GLY A 825 -5.64 -28.83 -13.32
C GLY A 825 -6.57 -28.06 -12.39
N GLY A 826 -7.72 -27.62 -12.89
CA GLY A 826 -8.81 -27.12 -12.05
C GLY A 826 -9.46 -28.24 -11.21
N ASP A 827 -9.74 -27.93 -9.94
CA ASP A 827 -10.54 -28.67 -8.94
C ASP A 827 -10.83 -30.16 -9.22
N LYS A 828 -9.87 -31.03 -8.87
CA LYS A 828 -10.10 -32.47 -8.65
C LYS A 828 -9.40 -32.97 -7.38
N PRO A 829 -9.91 -34.02 -6.70
CA PRO A 829 -9.40 -34.44 -5.39
C PRO A 829 -7.93 -34.88 -5.39
N TYR A 830 -7.23 -34.57 -4.29
CA TYR A 830 -5.77 -34.72 -4.13
C TYR A 830 -5.22 -36.15 -4.33
N ILE A 831 -6.07 -37.18 -4.25
CA ILE A 831 -5.67 -38.61 -4.27
C ILE A 831 -4.95 -38.99 -5.59
N ASN A 832 -5.41 -38.50 -6.73
CA ASN A 832 -4.81 -38.84 -8.03
C ASN A 832 -3.45 -38.15 -8.30
N TYR A 833 -3.10 -37.09 -7.56
CA TYR A 833 -1.81 -36.40 -7.72
C TYR A 833 -0.65 -37.26 -7.18
N HIS A 834 -0.88 -38.02 -6.11
CA HIS A 834 0.15 -38.91 -5.53
C HIS A 834 0.45 -40.12 -6.43
N ARG A 835 -0.59 -40.80 -6.95
CA ARG A 835 -0.43 -42.01 -7.78
C ARG A 835 0.35 -41.74 -9.08
N ASN A 836 0.11 -40.59 -9.72
CA ASN A 836 0.81 -40.20 -10.95
C ASN A 836 2.26 -39.72 -10.74
N PHE A 837 2.64 -39.31 -9.52
CA PHE A 837 4.00 -38.89 -9.24
C PHE A 837 4.96 -40.07 -9.03
N SER A 838 4.47 -41.16 -8.41
CA SER A 838 5.28 -42.38 -8.23
C SER A 838 5.74 -42.96 -9.57
N SER A 839 4.82 -43.15 -10.52
CA SER A 839 5.15 -43.70 -11.85
C SER A 839 6.09 -42.78 -12.67
N MET A 840 6.15 -41.49 -12.36
CA MET A 840 7.14 -40.57 -12.94
C MET A 840 8.55 -40.78 -12.36
N LEU A 841 8.68 -41.13 -11.07
CA LEU A 841 9.96 -41.47 -10.45
C LEU A 841 10.49 -42.82 -10.95
N ASP A 842 9.61 -43.81 -11.12
CA ASP A 842 9.93 -45.09 -11.75
C ASP A 842 10.49 -44.88 -13.17
N ASN A 843 9.85 -44.01 -13.97
CA ASN A 843 10.30 -43.60 -15.31
C ASN A 843 11.49 -42.60 -15.36
N ILE A 844 12.09 -42.27 -14.21
CA ILE A 844 13.32 -41.48 -14.12
C ILE A 844 14.49 -42.34 -13.63
N SER A 845 14.23 -43.35 -12.79
CA SER A 845 15.25 -44.17 -12.12
C SER A 845 15.81 -45.35 -12.95
N GLY A 846 15.22 -45.67 -14.10
CA GLY A 846 15.57 -46.83 -14.94
C GLY A 846 16.91 -46.78 -15.69
N ASN A 847 17.87 -45.93 -15.30
CA ASN A 847 19.14 -45.79 -16.03
C ASN A 847 20.36 -45.35 -15.17
N SER A 848 20.38 -45.68 -13.87
CA SER A 848 21.57 -45.47 -13.03
C SER A 848 21.74 -46.53 -11.91
N THR A 849 22.98 -46.98 -11.74
CA THR A 849 23.40 -48.03 -10.80
C THR A 849 23.93 -47.44 -9.49
N MET A 850 23.04 -47.24 -8.52
CA MET A 850 23.36 -47.16 -7.09
C MET A 850 22.31 -47.98 -6.32
N SER A 851 22.77 -48.81 -5.38
CA SER A 851 21.97 -49.86 -4.74
C SER A 851 21.28 -49.42 -3.46
N ASP A 852 22.00 -48.75 -2.56
CA ASP A 852 21.67 -48.84 -1.12
C ASP A 852 20.53 -47.89 -0.70
N SER A 853 20.39 -46.74 -1.37
CA SER A 853 19.30 -45.79 -1.15
C SER A 853 17.92 -46.37 -1.46
N LYS A 854 17.84 -47.40 -2.32
CA LYS A 854 16.58 -48.00 -2.77
C LYS A 854 15.96 -48.93 -1.73
N PHE A 855 16.75 -49.45 -0.79
CA PHE A 855 16.27 -50.38 0.25
C PHE A 855 15.49 -49.66 1.35
N PHE A 856 16.03 -48.55 1.86
CA PHE A 856 15.41 -47.73 2.92
C PHE A 856 14.02 -47.20 2.54
N ILE A 857 13.86 -46.70 1.30
CA ILE A 857 12.58 -46.16 0.82
C ILE A 857 11.52 -47.27 0.74
N ARG A 858 11.89 -48.49 0.34
CA ARG A 858 10.97 -49.65 0.32
C ARG A 858 10.54 -50.09 1.72
N GLN A 859 11.44 -50.14 2.70
CA GLN A 859 11.09 -50.54 4.07
C GLN A 859 10.14 -49.55 4.76
N GLN A 860 10.36 -48.23 4.61
CA GLN A 860 9.43 -47.24 5.18
C GLN A 860 8.05 -47.26 4.48
N TRP A 861 7.98 -47.60 3.20
CA TRP A 861 6.69 -47.70 2.50
C TRP A 861 5.90 -48.97 2.83
N SER A 862 6.52 -50.11 3.13
CA SER A 862 5.79 -51.34 3.43
C SER A 862 5.12 -51.35 4.81
N GLN A 863 5.66 -50.61 5.79
CA GLN A 863 5.14 -50.59 7.17
C GLN A 863 4.01 -49.58 7.42
N SER A 864 3.78 -48.60 6.54
CA SER A 864 2.85 -47.47 6.79
C SER A 864 1.61 -47.42 5.90
N VAL A 865 1.34 -48.46 5.11
CA VAL A 865 0.22 -48.50 4.14
C VAL A 865 -1.04 -49.26 4.61
N PRO A 866 -0.99 -50.35 5.41
CA PRO A 866 -2.18 -51.13 5.75
C PRO A 866 -3.33 -50.33 6.40
N ASP A 867 -3.03 -49.51 7.42
CA ASP A 867 -4.06 -48.78 8.18
C ASP A 867 -4.72 -47.64 7.39
N LEU A 868 -4.03 -47.09 6.39
CA LEU A 868 -4.58 -46.04 5.51
C LEU A 868 -5.70 -46.54 4.58
N PHE A 869 -5.82 -47.86 4.37
CA PHE A 869 -6.86 -48.45 3.52
C PHE A 869 -8.11 -48.93 4.27
N ARG A 870 -8.08 -49.04 5.61
CA ARG A 870 -9.21 -49.59 6.37
C ARG A 870 -10.24 -48.55 6.84
N ILE A 871 -9.92 -47.25 6.76
CA ILE A 871 -10.82 -46.14 7.13
C ILE A 871 -11.29 -45.41 5.85
N SER A 872 -11.92 -46.17 4.94
CA SER A 872 -12.65 -45.66 3.78
C SER A 872 -14.00 -46.37 3.55
N ARG A 873 -14.49 -47.09 4.56
CA ARG A 873 -15.80 -47.78 4.61
C ARG A 873 -16.40 -47.83 6.04
N ILE A 874 -16.35 -46.70 6.75
CA ILE A 874 -17.31 -46.30 7.80
C ILE A 874 -17.51 -44.79 7.63
#